data_AF-A0A318KQH2-F1
#
_entry.id   AF-A0A318KQH2-F1
#
_cell.length_a   1.000
_cell.length_b   1.000
_cell.length_c   1.000
_cell.angle_alpha   90.00
_cell.angle_beta   90.00
_cell.angle_gamma   90.00
#
_symmetry.space_group_name_H-M   'P 1'
#
loop_
_entity.id
_entity.type
_entity.pdbx_description
1 polymer ?
#
loop_
_entity_poly.entity_id
_entity_poly.type
_entity_poly.pdbx_seq_one_letter_code
_entity_poly.pdbx_strand_id
1 'polypeptide(L)'
;MLPLNHYIEHEAERLIAEAVANHATELVFDSLRLEILPASLRQLPRLEKLSLKRCRQLRDITQIAALTQLEELELAGCEALADFRPIEGLKALRGLDLSHCRQLTKLTGLAQLTGLRRLDLSGCEQVSDLVPLAQLTRLQQLGLSGCEISDLTPLAQFSNLQQLDLSRCEQISDLTALAQLTSLQQLDLRGCKQVSDLTLFAQLSGLQQLGLSECRQISDLTPLAQLSGLQQLNLSGCEQISDLTALAQLSSLQQLDLSRCEQISDLTSLAQLSRLQQLNVSECEQISDLTPLAQLSSLQQLDLSKCEQISDLTPLAQISSLQQLNLSWGEQISDLIPLAQLSSLQQLNLSWFRQTNDLTLPRLQQLNLRGSGVHLSDLAALQSVPKLNTLACSFPFTCFPGHSPINQLVYLQSLQADTLLDAPQELAHDHNRDDDSGTACLDRILAWQQDIVATGEASNREVKIFVLGNGRVGKTQICRRLQGLSFDEGVASTHGIHLGRFPLLFDNAGQPTLFGNLWDFGGQDIYLGMHSLFLDERAVYVIVWTPEHENPDAFEENGVPMQNRPLVYWLEYVRSLAGAHAPVMVVQSQCDRVCDEQEAPIPGSHGFTRLQRTACSAKQRDGLERFLPMLKAAARLLQERYGAVRLPQSWVDIADQLRAQRDVGYKTLSWPDYVELCQAAHSQAIPQVSIEYLHRAGQVFWRAELFDQQVVLDQAWALSGIYAVLDRASTLPMIRERDGKFTQDLLNALVWREYSSEEQVLFLSMMQQCGVFFHVSDGVYISPGLLPEYAKVLEQVEKIWCEQAAEARACLEYHFLHEGVLRAVLCAIGEKAGEHAAYWKTGVAYYDGQAKGPVRISVEPLGVDASSARGRIVVEAGGRGAAGVVAHLTESIQQIRIGQAPTVQWEIGEACHDSEDIDFGDILDQHEHQAFAEIQPRAMPSVYVSYAWGGESDATVAALQDALAPWVKVHRDKDVMRTGDSIRQFEEEIGHGLCVIVVLSAKYTQSVDCMRELGFIWERAQRQAEQFAKRIIPVVLEDAGINDLEDRLARVQYWQDKLARLENSARKVGPTDCGQSTTQQLQDIKTFTVHLADALYTFADRVMPRAAALSAAEFEPVVELVKKRCGL
;
A
#
# COMPACT_ATOMS: atom_id res chain seq x y z
N MET A 1 -8.92 -30.33 -16.60
CA MET A 1 -8.36 -29.01 -16.94
C MET A 1 -6.97 -29.25 -17.50
N LEU A 2 -6.70 -28.86 -18.75
CA LEU A 2 -5.32 -28.83 -19.26
C LEU A 2 -4.56 -27.71 -18.54
N PRO A 3 -3.24 -27.85 -18.28
CA PRO A 3 -2.46 -26.84 -17.58
C PRO A 3 -2.46 -25.50 -18.35
N LEU A 4 -2.56 -24.37 -17.63
CA LEU A 4 -2.65 -23.00 -18.17
C LEU A 4 -1.64 -22.68 -19.29
N ASN A 5 -0.43 -23.26 -19.23
CA ASN A 5 0.62 -23.04 -20.23
C ASN A 5 0.22 -23.45 -21.65
N HIS A 6 -0.70 -24.41 -21.82
CA HIS A 6 -1.10 -24.87 -23.15
C HIS A 6 -2.06 -23.91 -23.87
N TYR A 7 -2.76 -23.04 -23.12
CA TYR A 7 -3.68 -22.05 -23.69
C TYR A 7 -2.93 -20.82 -24.24
N ILE A 8 -1.82 -20.43 -23.60
CA ILE A 8 -1.06 -19.23 -23.94
C ILE A 8 -0.24 -19.42 -25.22
N GLU A 9 0.47 -20.54 -25.37
CA GLU A 9 1.19 -20.87 -26.61
C GLU A 9 0.24 -21.02 -27.80
N HIS A 10 -0.97 -21.58 -27.55
CA HIS A 10 -1.99 -21.74 -28.58
C HIS A 10 -2.49 -20.41 -29.13
N GLU A 11 -2.61 -19.38 -28.28
CA GLU A 11 -3.05 -18.05 -28.71
C GLU A 11 -1.99 -17.35 -29.58
N ALA A 12 -0.71 -17.42 -29.21
CA ALA A 12 0.37 -16.90 -30.04
C ALA A 12 0.47 -17.63 -31.39
N GLU A 13 0.34 -18.96 -31.40
CA GLU A 13 0.31 -19.76 -32.64
C GLU A 13 -0.92 -19.45 -33.52
N ARG A 14 -2.08 -19.18 -32.91
CA ARG A 14 -3.29 -18.75 -33.62
C ARG A 14 -3.07 -17.43 -34.35
N LEU A 15 -2.56 -16.42 -33.65
CA LEU A 15 -2.27 -15.10 -34.21
C LEU A 15 -1.23 -15.17 -35.35
N ILE A 16 -0.21 -16.04 -35.22
CA ILE A 16 0.76 -16.26 -36.30
C ILE A 16 0.08 -16.90 -37.51
N ALA A 17 -0.76 -17.92 -37.32
CA ALA A 17 -1.47 -18.58 -38.41
C ALA A 17 -2.40 -17.61 -39.15
N GLU A 18 -3.11 -16.75 -38.42
CA GLU A 18 -3.95 -15.68 -39.00
C GLU A 18 -3.12 -14.66 -39.79
N ALA A 19 -1.98 -14.22 -39.24
CA ALA A 19 -1.07 -13.30 -39.93
C ALA A 19 -0.47 -13.91 -41.20
N VAL A 20 -0.14 -15.21 -41.18
CA VAL A 20 0.37 -15.94 -42.36
C VAL A 20 -0.71 -16.03 -43.44
N ALA A 21 -1.96 -16.34 -43.06
CA ALA A 21 -3.08 -16.43 -43.98
C ALA A 21 -3.42 -15.08 -44.64
N ASN A 22 -3.26 -13.98 -43.89
CA ASN A 22 -3.61 -12.64 -44.33
C ASN A 22 -2.43 -11.86 -44.95
N HIS A 23 -1.23 -12.46 -45.03
CA HIS A 23 0.00 -11.78 -45.45
C HIS A 23 0.26 -10.47 -44.68
N ALA A 24 0.03 -10.49 -43.36
CA ALA A 24 0.17 -9.32 -42.51
C ALA A 24 1.63 -8.83 -42.44
N THR A 25 1.79 -7.51 -42.46
CA THR A 25 3.08 -6.81 -42.22
C THR A 25 3.23 -6.39 -40.76
N GLU A 26 2.19 -6.54 -39.95
CA GLU A 26 2.16 -6.18 -38.53
C GLU A 26 1.63 -7.35 -37.69
N LEU A 27 2.21 -7.55 -36.51
CA LEU A 27 1.81 -8.58 -35.56
C LEU A 27 1.91 -8.05 -34.13
N VAL A 28 0.91 -8.36 -33.30
CA VAL A 28 0.79 -7.88 -31.93
C VAL A 28 0.58 -9.07 -30.98
N PHE A 29 1.41 -9.14 -29.94
CA PHE A 29 1.41 -10.15 -28.89
C PHE A 29 1.30 -9.54 -27.49
N ASP A 30 0.79 -8.31 -27.39
CA ASP A 30 0.81 -7.55 -26.15
C ASP A 30 0.12 -8.30 -25.00
N SER A 31 0.74 -8.23 -23.82
CA SER A 31 0.29 -8.83 -22.55
C SER A 31 0.19 -10.35 -22.54
N LEU A 32 0.69 -11.04 -23.57
CA LEU A 32 0.77 -12.50 -23.56
C LEU A 32 1.83 -12.96 -22.54
N ARG A 33 1.51 -14.03 -21.81
CA ARG A 33 2.40 -14.63 -20.79
C ARG A 33 3.42 -15.59 -21.45
N LEU A 34 4.17 -15.09 -22.43
CA LEU A 34 5.19 -15.85 -23.15
C LEU A 34 6.53 -15.77 -22.43
N GLU A 35 7.18 -16.92 -22.20
CA GLU A 35 8.59 -16.95 -21.79
C GLU A 35 9.54 -16.93 -23.00
N ILE A 36 9.11 -17.56 -24.11
CA ILE A 36 9.85 -17.75 -25.36
C ILE A 36 8.89 -17.52 -26.53
N LEU A 37 9.39 -16.95 -27.64
CA LEU A 37 8.58 -16.77 -28.84
C LEU A 37 8.37 -18.08 -29.63
N PRO A 38 7.19 -18.28 -30.24
CA PRO A 38 6.93 -19.46 -31.06
C PRO A 38 7.88 -19.54 -32.27
N ALA A 39 8.37 -20.75 -32.58
CA ALA A 39 9.26 -20.98 -33.71
C ALA A 39 8.58 -20.71 -35.07
N SER A 40 7.25 -20.80 -35.13
CA SER A 40 6.42 -20.50 -36.29
C SER A 40 6.49 -19.04 -36.74
N LEU A 41 6.95 -18.12 -35.88
CA LEU A 41 7.14 -16.70 -36.22
C LEU A 41 8.02 -16.51 -37.48
N ARG A 42 8.93 -17.46 -37.75
CA ARG A 42 9.78 -17.48 -38.95
C ARG A 42 9.00 -17.60 -40.27
N GLN A 43 7.71 -17.95 -40.23
CA GLN A 43 6.84 -18.03 -41.41
C GLN A 43 6.40 -16.65 -41.93
N LEU A 44 6.71 -15.57 -41.20
CA LEU A 44 6.40 -14.19 -41.56
C LEU A 44 7.66 -13.38 -41.93
N PRO A 45 8.43 -13.76 -42.98
CA PRO A 45 9.70 -13.09 -43.31
C PRO A 45 9.55 -11.65 -43.83
N ARG A 46 8.31 -11.21 -44.11
CA ARG A 46 7.97 -9.85 -44.56
C ARG A 46 7.39 -8.97 -43.46
N LEU A 47 7.44 -9.42 -42.21
CA LEU A 47 6.92 -8.63 -41.10
C LEU A 47 7.74 -7.35 -40.94
N GLU A 48 7.06 -6.21 -40.93
CA GLU A 48 7.63 -4.86 -40.80
C GLU A 48 7.47 -4.34 -39.36
N LYS A 49 6.41 -4.74 -38.64
CA LYS A 49 6.15 -4.34 -37.25
C LYS A 49 5.82 -5.53 -36.35
N LEU A 50 6.45 -5.59 -35.18
CA LEU A 50 6.17 -6.58 -34.15
C LEU A 50 6.02 -5.89 -32.78
N SER A 51 4.87 -6.09 -32.13
CA SER A 51 4.62 -5.61 -30.77
C SER A 51 4.51 -6.77 -29.79
N LEU A 52 5.21 -6.64 -28.66
CA LEU A 52 5.35 -7.59 -27.56
C LEU A 52 5.20 -6.86 -26.21
N LYS A 53 4.43 -5.78 -26.17
CA LYS A 53 4.36 -4.91 -24.99
C LYS A 53 3.77 -5.66 -23.81
N ARG A 54 4.30 -5.43 -22.62
CA ARG A 54 3.86 -6.02 -21.34
C ARG A 54 3.91 -7.55 -21.32
N CYS A 55 4.71 -8.19 -22.19
CA CYS A 55 5.06 -9.60 -22.09
C CYS A 55 6.09 -9.80 -20.96
N ARG A 56 5.66 -9.59 -19.70
CA ARG A 56 6.53 -9.47 -18.52
C ARG A 56 7.45 -10.68 -18.28
N GLN A 57 7.06 -11.86 -18.76
CA GLN A 57 7.79 -13.11 -18.58
C GLN A 57 8.77 -13.43 -19.73
N LEU A 58 8.78 -12.63 -20.80
CA LEU A 58 9.55 -12.89 -22.01
C LEU A 58 11.04 -12.74 -21.73
N ARG A 59 11.79 -13.84 -21.93
CA ARG A 59 13.24 -13.91 -21.69
C ARG A 59 14.04 -14.17 -22.95
N ASP A 60 13.45 -14.91 -23.89
CA ASP A 60 14.12 -15.35 -25.12
C ASP A 60 13.37 -14.84 -26.36
N ILE A 61 14.07 -14.02 -27.14
CA ILE A 61 13.59 -13.44 -28.40
C ILE A 61 14.40 -13.92 -29.62
N THR A 62 15.12 -15.04 -29.51
CA THR A 62 16.00 -15.56 -30.58
C THR A 62 15.28 -15.78 -31.91
N GLN A 63 13.97 -16.03 -31.89
CA GLN A 63 13.13 -16.24 -33.07
C GLN A 63 12.99 -14.96 -33.93
N ILE A 64 13.12 -13.76 -33.34
CA ILE A 64 13.04 -12.48 -34.07
C ILE A 64 14.19 -12.33 -35.08
N ALA A 65 15.34 -12.98 -34.86
CA ALA A 65 16.50 -12.87 -35.74
C ALA A 65 16.22 -13.25 -37.21
N ALA A 66 15.16 -14.00 -37.49
CA ALA A 66 14.74 -14.35 -38.86
C ALA A 66 13.97 -13.22 -39.58
N LEU A 67 13.46 -12.23 -38.86
CA LEU A 67 12.56 -11.18 -39.36
C LEU A 67 13.36 -9.99 -39.94
N THR A 68 14.16 -10.24 -40.97
CA THR A 68 15.13 -9.25 -41.49
C THR A 68 14.52 -7.97 -42.10
N GLN A 69 13.21 -7.94 -42.36
CA GLN A 69 12.48 -6.77 -42.87
C GLN A 69 11.85 -5.91 -41.77
N LEU A 70 12.05 -6.27 -40.49
CA LEU A 70 11.44 -5.56 -39.37
C LEU A 70 11.94 -4.12 -39.27
N GLU A 71 11.02 -3.16 -39.35
CA GLU A 71 11.26 -1.72 -39.22
C GLU A 71 10.90 -1.20 -37.82
N GLU A 72 9.92 -1.80 -37.15
CA GLU A 72 9.50 -1.45 -35.79
C GLU A 72 9.41 -2.66 -34.87
N LEU A 73 10.05 -2.57 -33.71
CA LEU A 73 10.00 -3.59 -32.65
C LEU A 73 9.65 -2.95 -31.32
N GLU A 74 8.54 -3.37 -30.72
CA GLU A 74 8.07 -2.86 -29.43
C GLU A 74 8.13 -3.97 -28.38
N LEU A 75 9.01 -3.80 -27.39
CA LEU A 75 9.28 -4.72 -26.28
C LEU A 75 9.03 -4.03 -24.91
N ALA A 76 8.27 -2.93 -24.89
CA ALA A 76 8.01 -2.16 -23.68
C ALA A 76 7.42 -3.04 -22.57
N GLY A 77 7.94 -2.98 -21.35
CA GLY A 77 7.43 -3.75 -20.21
C GLY A 77 7.71 -5.26 -20.29
N CYS A 78 8.65 -5.70 -21.13
CA CYS A 78 9.23 -7.05 -21.07
C CYS A 78 10.21 -7.16 -19.89
N GLU A 79 9.67 -7.14 -18.66
CA GLU A 79 10.46 -7.00 -17.43
C GLU A 79 11.52 -8.10 -17.23
N ALA A 80 11.28 -9.32 -17.75
CA ALA A 80 12.23 -10.43 -17.66
C ALA A 80 13.32 -10.44 -18.76
N LEU A 81 13.26 -9.53 -19.74
CA LEU A 81 14.19 -9.49 -20.86
C LEU A 81 15.52 -8.88 -20.42
N ALA A 82 16.58 -9.70 -20.40
CA ALA A 82 17.94 -9.28 -20.05
C ALA A 82 18.90 -9.26 -21.26
N ASP A 83 18.57 -9.99 -22.33
CA ASP A 83 19.41 -10.11 -23.52
C ASP A 83 18.57 -9.88 -24.79
N PHE A 84 18.95 -8.88 -25.55
CA PHE A 84 18.30 -8.55 -26.83
C PHE A 84 19.26 -8.66 -28.02
N ARG A 85 20.45 -9.24 -27.86
CA ARG A 85 21.42 -9.45 -28.96
C ARG A 85 20.85 -10.14 -30.21
N PRO A 86 19.79 -10.98 -30.17
CA PRO A 86 19.17 -11.50 -31.39
C PRO A 86 18.73 -10.43 -32.41
N ILE A 87 18.56 -9.17 -32.01
CA ILE A 87 18.19 -8.09 -32.93
C ILE A 87 19.37 -7.48 -33.71
N GLU A 88 20.64 -7.80 -33.39
CA GLU A 88 21.85 -7.20 -33.98
C GLU A 88 21.89 -7.24 -35.52
N GLY A 89 21.25 -8.25 -36.12
CA GLY A 89 21.14 -8.47 -37.56
C GLY A 89 20.03 -7.68 -38.25
N LEU A 90 19.12 -7.04 -37.52
CA LEU A 90 17.92 -6.38 -38.07
C LEU A 90 18.24 -4.98 -38.62
N LYS A 91 18.95 -4.92 -39.75
CA LYS A 91 19.43 -3.65 -40.35
C LYS A 91 18.32 -2.72 -40.87
N ALA A 92 17.10 -3.23 -41.04
CA ALA A 92 15.94 -2.45 -41.46
C ALA A 92 15.34 -1.61 -40.31
N LEU A 93 15.66 -1.94 -39.05
CA LEU A 93 15.01 -1.37 -37.87
C LEU A 93 15.18 0.17 -37.81
N ARG A 94 14.05 0.86 -37.65
CA ARG A 94 13.91 2.31 -37.53
C ARG A 94 13.39 2.73 -36.16
N GLY A 95 12.52 1.93 -35.55
CA GLY A 95 11.99 2.13 -34.21
C GLY A 95 12.25 0.92 -33.32
N LEU A 96 12.77 1.18 -32.12
CA LEU A 96 12.95 0.16 -31.09
C LEU A 96 12.49 0.74 -29.74
N ASP A 97 11.54 0.05 -29.12
CA ASP A 97 11.07 0.39 -27.77
C ASP A 97 11.44 -0.75 -26.83
N LEU A 98 12.34 -0.47 -25.89
CA LEU A 98 12.80 -1.35 -24.82
C LEU A 98 12.43 -0.77 -23.45
N SER A 99 11.50 0.20 -23.38
CA SER A 99 11.13 0.85 -22.14
C SER A 99 10.65 -0.17 -21.08
N HIS A 100 10.93 0.10 -19.80
CA HIS A 100 10.60 -0.74 -18.66
C HIS A 100 11.13 -2.20 -18.75
N CYS A 101 12.18 -2.45 -19.54
CA CYS A 101 12.94 -3.72 -19.51
C CYS A 101 13.91 -3.70 -18.32
N ARG A 102 13.37 -3.90 -17.11
CA ARG A 102 14.09 -3.70 -15.83
C ARG A 102 15.34 -4.56 -15.60
N GLN A 103 15.48 -5.68 -16.31
CA GLN A 103 16.69 -6.54 -16.22
C GLN A 103 17.79 -6.14 -17.20
N LEU A 104 17.58 -5.08 -17.99
CA LEU A 104 18.53 -4.60 -18.96
C LEU A 104 19.67 -3.83 -18.28
N THR A 105 20.88 -4.38 -18.34
CA THR A 105 22.10 -3.77 -17.77
C THR A 105 23.10 -3.32 -18.83
N LYS A 106 23.03 -3.90 -20.03
CA LYS A 106 24.01 -3.66 -21.10
C LYS A 106 23.29 -3.40 -22.40
N LEU A 107 23.76 -2.40 -23.13
CA LEU A 107 23.25 -2.03 -24.44
C LEU A 107 23.99 -2.75 -25.59
N THR A 108 24.70 -3.84 -25.29
CA THR A 108 25.44 -4.64 -26.27
C THR A 108 24.49 -5.22 -27.30
N GLY A 109 24.69 -4.81 -28.56
CA GLY A 109 23.91 -5.22 -29.71
C GLY A 109 23.27 -4.06 -30.46
N LEU A 110 23.05 -2.91 -29.79
CA LEU A 110 22.52 -1.71 -30.44
C LEU A 110 23.49 -1.07 -31.42
N ALA A 111 24.81 -1.12 -31.17
CA ALA A 111 25.83 -0.47 -31.99
C ALA A 111 25.78 -0.84 -33.49
N GLN A 112 25.15 -1.97 -33.82
CA GLN A 112 25.00 -2.51 -35.16
C GLN A 112 23.76 -1.99 -35.91
N LEU A 113 22.82 -1.34 -35.21
CA LEU A 113 21.54 -0.85 -35.73
C LEU A 113 21.64 0.60 -36.24
N THR A 114 22.63 0.91 -37.08
CA THR A 114 22.93 2.28 -37.55
C THR A 114 21.81 2.93 -38.38
N GLY A 115 20.74 2.19 -38.69
CA GLY A 115 19.53 2.68 -39.35
C GLY A 115 18.48 3.28 -38.41
N LEU A 116 18.64 3.11 -37.10
CA LEU A 116 17.65 3.47 -36.10
C LEU A 116 17.40 4.98 -36.05
N ARG A 117 16.13 5.36 -35.89
CA ARG A 117 15.65 6.75 -35.80
C ARG A 117 14.97 7.05 -34.47
N ARG A 118 14.31 6.05 -33.88
CA ARG A 118 13.64 6.13 -32.58
C ARG A 118 14.14 5.01 -31.69
N LEU A 119 14.59 5.35 -30.49
CA LEU A 119 14.99 4.40 -29.45
C LEU A 119 14.39 4.85 -28.12
N ASP A 120 13.68 3.96 -27.44
CA ASP A 120 13.21 4.20 -26.08
C ASP A 120 13.78 3.14 -25.12
N LEU A 121 14.44 3.61 -24.07
CA LEU A 121 15.03 2.84 -22.98
C LEU A 121 14.50 3.33 -21.62
N SER A 122 13.45 4.14 -21.60
CA SER A 122 12.90 4.75 -20.38
C SER A 122 12.50 3.67 -19.36
N GLY A 123 12.78 3.88 -18.07
CA GLY A 123 12.51 2.90 -17.01
C GLY A 123 13.43 1.66 -17.03
N CYS A 124 14.51 1.68 -17.81
CA CYS A 124 15.59 0.69 -17.70
C CYS A 124 16.59 1.12 -16.63
N GLU A 125 16.17 1.03 -15.37
CA GLU A 125 16.86 1.58 -14.20
C GLU A 125 18.33 1.17 -14.07
N GLN A 126 18.72 -0.01 -14.59
CA GLN A 126 20.10 -0.51 -14.48
C GLN A 126 21.02 -0.11 -15.65
N VAL A 127 20.53 0.67 -16.61
CA VAL A 127 21.32 1.15 -17.76
C VAL A 127 22.08 2.40 -17.33
N SER A 128 23.41 2.32 -17.36
CA SER A 128 24.32 3.44 -17.05
C SER A 128 25.34 3.74 -18.15
N ASP A 129 25.71 2.74 -18.96
CA ASP A 129 26.69 2.89 -20.05
C ASP A 129 26.02 3.12 -21.41
N LEU A 130 26.19 4.35 -21.94
CA LEU A 130 25.66 4.77 -23.24
C LEU A 130 26.64 4.60 -24.40
N VAL A 131 27.88 4.14 -24.18
CA VAL A 131 28.89 3.95 -25.23
C VAL A 131 28.37 3.12 -26.42
N PRO A 132 27.59 2.05 -26.24
CA PRO A 132 27.03 1.28 -27.37
C PRO A 132 26.11 2.08 -28.29
N LEU A 133 25.57 3.22 -27.85
CA LEU A 133 24.70 4.07 -28.66
C LEU A 133 25.49 4.98 -29.61
N ALA A 134 26.78 5.23 -29.39
CA ALA A 134 27.55 6.27 -30.08
C ALA A 134 27.56 6.16 -31.63
N GLN A 135 27.30 4.97 -32.18
CA GLN A 135 27.24 4.73 -33.63
C GLN A 135 25.88 5.03 -34.27
N LEU A 136 24.84 5.31 -33.47
CA LEU A 136 23.45 5.52 -33.90
C LEU A 136 23.19 6.96 -34.37
N THR A 137 24.04 7.49 -35.24
CA THR A 137 24.06 8.90 -35.67
C THR A 137 22.82 9.38 -36.45
N ARG A 138 21.90 8.46 -36.78
CA ARG A 138 20.61 8.74 -37.44
C ARG A 138 19.43 8.88 -36.47
N LEU A 139 19.66 8.72 -35.17
CA LEU A 139 18.63 8.93 -34.15
C LEU A 139 18.06 10.34 -34.24
N GLN A 140 16.73 10.40 -34.15
CA GLN A 140 15.90 11.60 -34.12
C GLN A 140 15.15 11.71 -32.79
N GLN A 141 14.83 10.58 -32.16
CA GLN A 141 14.17 10.51 -30.85
C GLN A 141 14.89 9.50 -29.96
N LEU A 142 15.21 9.90 -28.74
CA LEU A 142 15.86 9.05 -27.74
C LEU A 142 15.22 9.25 -26.36
N GLY A 143 14.62 8.19 -25.82
CA GLY A 143 14.09 8.14 -24.46
C GLY A 143 15.05 7.39 -23.53
N LEU A 144 15.46 8.03 -22.44
CA LEU A 144 16.37 7.49 -21.42
C LEU A 144 15.86 7.79 -20.01
N SER A 145 14.58 8.12 -19.85
CA SER A 145 14.02 8.53 -18.56
C SER A 145 14.23 7.45 -17.49
N GLY A 146 14.56 7.86 -16.26
CA GLY A 146 14.71 6.94 -15.12
C GLY A 146 15.85 5.91 -15.26
N CYS A 147 16.89 6.20 -16.04
CA CYS A 147 18.11 5.39 -16.13
C CYS A 147 19.19 5.92 -15.17
N GLU A 148 20.13 5.06 -14.75
CA GLU A 148 21.28 5.42 -13.90
C GLU A 148 22.45 6.05 -14.69
N ILE A 149 22.15 7.07 -15.50
CA ILE A 149 23.14 7.72 -16.39
C ILE A 149 23.82 8.89 -15.67
N SER A 150 25.15 8.93 -15.75
CA SER A 150 25.97 10.08 -15.31
C SER A 150 26.85 10.68 -16.41
N ASP A 151 27.25 9.88 -17.41
CA ASP A 151 28.09 10.32 -18.53
C ASP A 151 27.29 10.46 -19.83
N LEU A 152 27.10 11.70 -20.28
CA LEU A 152 26.39 12.02 -21.52
C LEU A 152 27.33 12.12 -22.74
N THR A 153 28.65 11.97 -22.58
CA THR A 153 29.61 12.12 -23.69
C THR A 153 29.30 11.26 -24.92
N PRO A 154 28.75 10.03 -24.81
CA PRO A 154 28.39 9.25 -26.00
C PRO A 154 27.29 9.88 -26.86
N LEU A 155 26.46 10.77 -26.29
CA LEU A 155 25.36 11.43 -26.99
C LEU A 155 25.83 12.54 -27.93
N ALA A 156 27.03 13.08 -27.74
CA ALA A 156 27.54 14.24 -28.49
C ALA A 156 27.61 14.04 -30.03
N GLN A 157 27.52 12.79 -30.51
CA GLN A 157 27.54 12.44 -31.93
C GLN A 157 26.16 12.53 -32.63
N PHE A 158 25.07 12.75 -31.89
CA PHE A 158 23.71 12.67 -32.43
C PHE A 158 23.20 14.01 -33.02
N SER A 159 23.90 14.53 -34.03
CA SER A 159 23.58 15.85 -34.63
C SER A 159 22.17 15.97 -35.26
N ASN A 160 21.50 14.84 -35.51
CA ASN A 160 20.14 14.77 -36.06
C ASN A 160 19.05 14.61 -34.98
N LEU A 161 19.43 14.53 -33.71
CA LEU A 161 18.48 14.32 -32.61
C LEU A 161 17.58 15.53 -32.48
N GLN A 162 16.27 15.29 -32.43
CA GLN A 162 15.21 16.29 -32.32
C GLN A 162 14.51 16.24 -30.98
N GLN A 163 14.41 15.05 -30.37
CA GLN A 163 13.79 14.84 -29.06
C GLN A 163 14.70 13.98 -28.20
N LEU A 164 14.94 14.44 -26.97
CA LEU A 164 15.73 13.74 -25.97
C LEU A 164 15.03 13.84 -24.62
N ASP A 165 14.74 12.68 -24.03
CA ASP A 165 14.21 12.58 -22.67
C ASP A 165 15.26 11.95 -21.77
N LEU A 166 15.74 12.73 -20.79
CA LEU A 166 16.68 12.37 -19.74
C LEU A 166 16.04 12.58 -18.35
N SER A 167 14.71 12.69 -18.27
CA SER A 167 14.01 12.92 -17.01
C SER A 167 14.31 11.81 -16.00
N ARG A 168 14.28 12.16 -14.70
CA ARG A 168 14.55 11.27 -13.56
C ARG A 168 15.93 10.58 -13.61
N CYS A 169 16.88 11.09 -14.40
CA CYS A 169 18.28 10.64 -14.37
C CYS A 169 19.04 11.46 -13.31
N GLU A 170 18.87 11.10 -12.04
CA GLU A 170 19.29 11.93 -10.90
C GLU A 170 20.81 12.14 -10.78
N GLN A 171 21.63 11.35 -11.48
CA GLN A 171 23.08 11.42 -11.45
C GLN A 171 23.68 12.37 -12.50
N ILE A 172 22.85 12.95 -13.37
CA ILE A 172 23.32 13.90 -14.38
C ILE A 172 23.59 15.25 -13.72
N SER A 173 24.85 15.69 -13.78
CA SER A 173 25.27 17.03 -13.37
C SER A 173 25.93 17.84 -14.49
N ASP A 174 26.58 17.17 -15.45
CA ASP A 174 27.29 17.80 -16.57
C ASP A 174 26.51 17.56 -17.88
N LEU A 175 26.03 18.64 -18.46
CA LEU A 175 25.25 18.63 -19.70
C LEU A 175 26.08 19.06 -20.93
N THR A 176 27.37 19.35 -20.79
CA THR A 176 28.22 19.91 -21.85
C THR A 176 28.22 19.08 -23.14
N ALA A 177 28.10 17.76 -23.03
CA ALA A 177 28.00 16.84 -24.17
C ALA A 177 26.81 17.13 -25.09
N LEU A 178 25.73 17.73 -24.57
CA LEU A 178 24.53 18.07 -25.34
C LEU A 178 24.69 19.31 -26.21
N ALA A 179 25.75 20.11 -26.02
CA ALA A 179 25.94 21.38 -26.73
C ALA A 179 26.06 21.23 -28.27
N GLN A 180 26.39 20.03 -28.76
CA GLN A 180 26.50 19.74 -30.21
C GLN A 180 25.16 19.31 -30.84
N LEU A 181 24.10 19.14 -30.06
CA LEU A 181 22.79 18.66 -30.51
C LEU A 181 21.95 19.81 -31.09
N THR A 182 22.47 20.54 -32.07
CA THR A 182 21.87 21.78 -32.59
C THR A 182 20.52 21.58 -33.30
N SER A 183 20.13 20.34 -33.60
CA SER A 183 18.82 20.01 -34.20
C SER A 183 17.74 19.73 -33.15
N LEU A 184 18.08 19.79 -31.85
CA LEU A 184 17.18 19.46 -30.75
C LEU A 184 16.04 20.48 -30.67
N GLN A 185 14.82 19.98 -30.66
CA GLN A 185 13.58 20.74 -30.55
C GLN A 185 12.91 20.52 -29.19
N GLN A 186 13.09 19.35 -28.58
CA GLN A 186 12.53 19.01 -27.27
C GLN A 186 13.61 18.36 -26.40
N LEU A 187 13.77 18.88 -25.18
CA LEU A 187 14.65 18.32 -24.17
C LEU A 187 13.92 18.25 -22.83
N ASP A 188 13.85 17.06 -22.26
CA ASP A 188 13.32 16.84 -20.92
C ASP A 188 14.44 16.41 -19.96
N LEU A 189 14.62 17.18 -18.90
CA LEU A 189 15.58 16.99 -17.81
C LEU A 189 14.86 17.02 -16.45
N ARG A 190 13.53 16.86 -16.42
CA ARG A 190 12.75 16.91 -15.18
C ARG A 190 13.28 15.90 -14.16
N GLY A 191 13.49 16.30 -12.91
CA GLY A 191 14.03 15.44 -11.85
C GLY A 191 15.54 15.20 -11.91
N CYS A 192 16.28 15.86 -12.79
CA CYS A 192 17.75 15.86 -12.79
C CYS A 192 18.29 16.80 -11.69
N LYS A 193 18.16 16.38 -10.43
CA LYS A 193 18.38 17.20 -9.22
C LYS A 193 19.78 17.84 -9.10
N GLN A 194 20.79 17.35 -9.81
CA GLN A 194 22.17 17.85 -9.76
C GLN A 194 22.52 18.85 -10.88
N VAL A 195 21.60 19.10 -11.81
CA VAL A 195 21.81 20.10 -12.86
C VAL A 195 21.76 21.50 -12.27
N SER A 196 22.82 22.27 -12.49
CA SER A 196 22.94 23.68 -12.06
C SER A 196 23.45 24.60 -13.18
N ASP A 197 24.32 24.09 -14.06
CA ASP A 197 24.88 24.86 -15.18
C ASP A 197 24.01 24.73 -16.44
N LEU A 198 23.40 25.84 -16.85
CA LEU A 198 22.55 25.95 -18.04
C LEU A 198 23.29 26.54 -19.26
N THR A 199 24.60 26.81 -19.18
CA THR A 199 25.35 27.54 -20.22
C THR A 199 25.25 26.94 -21.63
N LEU A 200 25.09 25.62 -21.74
CA LEU A 200 24.92 24.94 -23.03
C LEU A 200 23.72 25.46 -23.83
N PHE A 201 22.65 25.92 -23.16
CA PHE A 201 21.39 26.27 -23.80
C PHE A 201 21.55 27.48 -24.72
N ALA A 202 22.59 28.30 -24.51
CA ALA A 202 22.98 29.35 -25.43
C ALA A 202 23.31 28.85 -26.85
N GLN A 203 23.61 27.55 -27.03
CA GLN A 203 23.91 26.92 -28.33
C GLN A 203 22.70 26.22 -28.96
N LEU A 204 21.64 25.95 -28.21
CA LEU A 204 20.49 25.16 -28.66
C LEU A 204 19.35 26.05 -29.19
N SER A 205 19.66 26.95 -30.13
CA SER A 205 18.69 27.95 -30.61
C SER A 205 17.45 27.38 -31.32
N GLY A 206 17.47 26.09 -31.69
CA GLY A 206 16.35 25.37 -32.29
C GLY A 206 15.32 24.81 -31.28
N LEU A 207 15.60 24.90 -29.98
CA LEU A 207 14.77 24.31 -28.93
C LEU A 207 13.42 25.00 -28.83
N GLN A 208 12.35 24.20 -28.78
CA GLN A 208 10.95 24.64 -28.69
C GLN A 208 10.30 24.23 -27.37
N GLN A 209 10.72 23.13 -26.77
CA GLN A 209 10.21 22.66 -25.47
C GLN A 209 11.37 22.26 -24.56
N LEU A 210 11.32 22.74 -23.31
CA LEU A 210 12.33 22.47 -22.29
C LEU A 210 11.66 22.14 -20.96
N GLY A 211 11.89 20.92 -20.47
CA GLY A 211 11.51 20.47 -19.13
C GLY A 211 12.70 20.50 -18.18
N LEU A 212 12.61 21.26 -17.10
CA LEU A 212 13.63 21.40 -16.05
C LEU A 212 13.00 21.31 -14.64
N SER A 213 11.79 20.77 -14.51
CA SER A 213 11.14 20.68 -13.20
C SER A 213 11.96 19.86 -12.20
N GLU A 214 11.86 20.19 -10.91
CA GLU A 214 12.59 19.54 -9.81
C GLU A 214 14.13 19.56 -9.96
N CYS A 215 14.68 20.45 -10.80
CA CYS A 215 16.12 20.70 -10.89
C CYS A 215 16.54 21.71 -9.82
N ARG A 216 16.56 21.26 -8.56
CA ARG A 216 16.64 22.10 -7.35
C ARG A 216 17.89 22.96 -7.20
N GLN A 217 18.93 22.75 -8.02
CA GLN A 217 20.17 23.53 -7.98
C GLN A 217 20.22 24.66 -9.03
N ILE A 218 19.19 24.81 -9.86
CA ILE A 218 19.09 25.90 -10.83
C ILE A 218 18.73 27.19 -10.10
N SER A 219 19.59 28.19 -10.23
CA SER A 219 19.36 29.56 -9.73
C SER A 219 19.59 30.65 -10.79
N ASP A 220 20.44 30.39 -11.79
CA ASP A 220 20.76 31.33 -12.86
C ASP A 220 20.08 30.92 -14.18
N LEU A 221 19.08 31.70 -14.61
CA LEU A 221 18.36 31.50 -15.86
C LEU A 221 18.98 32.27 -17.04
N THR A 222 20.03 33.08 -16.84
CA THR A 222 20.62 33.92 -17.90
C THR A 222 20.99 33.16 -19.18
N PRO A 223 21.46 31.90 -19.14
CA PRO A 223 21.75 31.16 -20.36
C PRO A 223 20.53 30.87 -21.25
N LEU A 224 19.32 30.86 -20.68
CA LEU A 224 18.08 30.61 -21.43
C LEU A 224 17.70 31.78 -22.34
N ALA A 225 18.21 32.99 -22.10
CA ALA A 225 17.81 34.20 -22.83
C ALA A 225 18.00 34.14 -24.36
N GLN A 226 18.83 33.22 -24.86
CA GLN A 226 19.06 33.03 -26.31
C GLN A 226 18.01 32.12 -26.99
N LEU A 227 17.15 31.44 -26.22
CA LEU A 227 16.16 30.49 -26.73
C LEU A 227 14.89 31.20 -27.25
N SER A 228 15.03 32.18 -28.15
CA SER A 228 13.91 32.99 -28.65
C SER A 228 12.80 32.19 -29.36
N GLY A 229 13.11 30.95 -29.78
CA GLY A 229 12.16 30.01 -30.39
C GLY A 229 11.40 29.12 -29.39
N LEU A 230 11.72 29.18 -28.10
CA LEU A 230 11.11 28.35 -27.06
C LEU A 230 9.62 28.69 -26.91
N GLN A 231 8.78 27.65 -26.91
CA GLN A 231 7.32 27.73 -26.82
C GLN A 231 6.81 27.20 -25.49
N GLN A 232 7.47 26.20 -24.90
CA GLN A 232 7.10 25.62 -23.61
C GLN A 232 8.33 25.52 -22.71
N LEU A 233 8.20 26.00 -21.48
CA LEU A 233 9.22 25.94 -20.46
C LEU A 233 8.58 25.50 -19.13
N ASN A 234 9.10 24.41 -18.57
CA ASN A 234 8.71 23.95 -17.25
C ASN A 234 9.91 24.05 -16.30
N LEU A 235 9.78 24.87 -15.27
CA LEU A 235 10.74 25.11 -14.20
C LEU A 235 10.16 24.80 -12.81
N SER A 236 9.05 24.06 -12.73
CA SER A 236 8.36 23.83 -11.46
C SER A 236 9.26 23.11 -10.43
N GLY A 237 9.15 23.46 -9.14
CA GLY A 237 9.99 22.89 -8.08
C GLY A 237 11.47 23.29 -8.15
N CYS A 238 11.84 24.29 -8.95
CA CYS A 238 13.18 24.89 -8.93
C CYS A 238 13.25 25.98 -7.83
N GLU A 239 13.34 25.53 -6.58
CA GLU A 239 13.21 26.36 -5.37
C GLU A 239 14.21 27.53 -5.25
N GLN A 240 15.34 27.49 -5.97
CA GLN A 240 16.39 28.53 -5.90
C GLN A 240 16.22 29.66 -6.93
N ILE A 241 15.22 29.59 -7.79
CA ILE A 241 14.95 30.64 -8.79
C ILE A 241 14.28 31.83 -8.11
N SER A 242 14.90 33.00 -8.24
CA SER A 242 14.34 34.29 -7.78
C SER A 242 14.34 35.37 -8.86
N ASP A 243 15.26 35.31 -9.82
CA ASP A 243 15.39 36.29 -10.91
C ASP A 243 14.86 35.71 -12.24
N LEU A 244 13.79 36.32 -12.76
CA LEU A 244 13.15 35.94 -14.02
C LEU A 244 13.58 36.80 -15.22
N THR A 245 14.53 37.74 -15.07
CA THR A 245 14.93 38.70 -16.12
C THR A 245 15.30 38.05 -17.44
N ALA A 246 15.95 36.88 -17.41
CA ALA A 246 16.31 36.12 -18.60
C ALA A 246 15.10 35.69 -19.43
N LEU A 247 13.95 35.42 -18.80
CA LEU A 247 12.74 34.96 -19.47
C LEU A 247 12.13 36.04 -20.37
N ALA A 248 12.40 37.33 -20.13
CA ALA A 248 11.84 38.43 -20.91
C ALA A 248 12.21 38.38 -22.42
N GLN A 249 13.26 37.65 -22.79
CA GLN A 249 13.70 37.47 -24.18
C GLN A 249 12.97 36.33 -24.92
N LEU A 250 12.23 35.47 -24.19
CA LEU A 250 11.54 34.29 -24.73
C LEU A 250 10.22 34.65 -25.43
N SER A 251 10.26 35.55 -26.42
CA SER A 251 9.08 36.13 -27.07
C SER A 251 8.13 35.14 -27.76
N SER A 252 8.56 33.89 -27.98
CA SER A 252 7.74 32.81 -28.56
C SER A 252 7.03 31.95 -27.51
N LEU A 253 7.28 32.17 -26.21
CA LEU A 253 6.78 31.33 -25.12
C LEU A 253 5.25 31.38 -25.04
N GLN A 254 4.62 30.21 -25.00
CA GLN A 254 3.17 30.00 -24.94
C GLN A 254 2.76 29.34 -23.63
N GLN A 255 3.62 28.50 -23.04
CA GLN A 255 3.38 27.85 -21.76
C GLN A 255 4.60 28.00 -20.85
N LEU A 256 4.35 28.45 -19.63
CA LEU A 256 5.36 28.62 -18.59
C LEU A 256 4.83 28.04 -17.28
N ASP A 257 5.56 27.08 -16.73
CA ASP A 257 5.33 26.57 -15.38
C ASP A 257 6.49 26.97 -14.46
N LEU A 258 6.16 27.71 -13.42
CA LEU A 258 7.02 28.19 -12.35
C LEU A 258 6.46 27.78 -10.97
N SER A 259 5.55 26.80 -10.92
CA SER A 259 4.96 26.38 -9.66
C SER A 259 6.02 25.89 -8.66
N ARG A 260 5.78 26.07 -7.36
CA ARG A 260 6.71 25.70 -6.27
C ARG A 260 8.11 26.35 -6.40
N CYS A 261 8.20 27.51 -7.05
CA CYS A 261 9.41 28.33 -7.06
C CYS A 261 9.28 29.41 -5.97
N GLU A 262 9.44 29.00 -4.72
CA GLU A 262 9.07 29.78 -3.52
C GLU A 262 9.79 31.13 -3.37
N GLN A 263 10.94 31.32 -4.05
CA GLN A 263 11.73 32.56 -3.98
C GLN A 263 11.33 33.61 -5.03
N ILE A 264 10.36 33.32 -5.90
CA ILE A 264 9.86 34.28 -6.90
C ILE A 264 8.92 35.27 -6.21
N SER A 265 9.28 36.56 -6.27
CA SER A 265 8.42 37.65 -5.79
C SER A 265 8.09 38.70 -6.87
N ASP A 266 8.89 38.79 -7.94
CA ASP A 266 8.77 39.80 -9.00
C ASP A 266 8.46 39.15 -10.36
N LEU A 267 7.32 39.51 -10.94
CA LEU A 267 6.85 39.01 -12.24
C LEU A 267 7.10 40.00 -13.38
N THR A 268 7.79 41.13 -13.14
CA THR A 268 8.00 42.22 -14.13
C THR A 268 8.54 41.70 -15.47
N SER A 269 9.46 40.74 -15.42
CA SER A 269 10.08 40.13 -16.60
C SER A 269 9.10 39.39 -17.50
N LEU A 270 7.97 38.91 -16.95
CA LEU A 270 6.95 38.19 -17.73
C LEU A 270 6.11 39.14 -18.60
N ALA A 271 6.06 40.45 -18.30
CA ALA A 271 5.20 41.40 -19.00
C ALA A 271 5.45 41.51 -20.52
N GLN A 272 6.62 41.08 -21.00
CA GLN A 272 6.96 41.09 -22.44
C GLN A 272 6.50 39.82 -23.19
N LEU A 273 6.03 38.79 -22.48
CA LEU A 273 5.66 37.48 -23.04
C LEU A 273 4.25 37.51 -23.66
N SER A 274 4.04 38.38 -24.65
CA SER A 274 2.71 38.63 -25.26
C SER A 274 2.03 37.42 -25.91
N ARG A 275 2.76 36.33 -26.17
CA ARG A 275 2.25 35.05 -26.71
C ARG A 275 1.91 34.03 -25.63
N LEU A 276 2.18 34.31 -24.36
CA LEU A 276 1.93 33.39 -23.27
C LEU A 276 0.42 33.13 -23.14
N GLN A 277 0.05 31.86 -23.21
CA GLN A 277 -1.33 31.36 -23.13
C GLN A 277 -1.60 30.66 -21.80
N GLN A 278 -0.58 30.03 -21.21
CA GLN A 278 -0.69 29.33 -19.94
C GLN A 278 0.45 29.75 -19.02
N LEU A 279 0.10 30.17 -17.81
CA LEU A 279 1.05 30.51 -16.76
C LEU A 279 0.63 29.80 -15.47
N ASN A 280 1.53 28.98 -14.94
CA ASN A 280 1.40 28.41 -13.61
C ASN A 280 2.47 29.01 -12.70
N VAL A 281 2.03 29.67 -11.63
CA VAL A 281 2.89 30.21 -10.55
C VAL A 281 2.34 29.79 -9.19
N SER A 282 1.63 28.65 -9.12
CA SER A 282 1.09 28.14 -7.87
C SER A 282 2.19 27.83 -6.87
N GLU A 283 1.88 27.92 -5.57
CA GLU A 283 2.84 27.67 -4.49
C GLU A 283 4.08 28.61 -4.53
N CYS A 284 3.94 29.79 -5.14
CA CYS A 284 4.92 30.87 -5.09
C CYS A 284 4.48 31.92 -4.06
N GLU A 285 4.72 31.62 -2.78
CA GLU A 285 4.15 32.35 -1.64
C GLU A 285 4.56 33.83 -1.55
N GLN A 286 5.67 34.24 -2.19
CA GLN A 286 6.20 35.61 -2.13
C GLN A 286 5.60 36.55 -3.19
N ILE A 287 4.77 36.03 -4.10
CA ILE A 287 4.12 36.85 -5.13
C ILE A 287 2.99 37.67 -4.48
N SER A 288 3.07 38.99 -4.62
CA SER A 288 2.03 39.93 -4.14
C SER A 288 1.55 40.91 -5.22
N ASP A 289 2.37 41.23 -6.22
CA ASP A 289 2.03 42.17 -7.30
C ASP A 289 1.74 41.44 -8.63
N LEU A 290 0.51 41.56 -9.11
CA LEU A 290 0.05 41.01 -10.39
C LEU A 290 0.09 42.02 -11.54
N THR A 291 0.51 43.26 -11.31
CA THR A 291 0.59 44.33 -12.33
C THR A 291 1.30 43.90 -13.62
N PRO A 292 2.42 43.14 -13.56
CA PRO A 292 3.09 42.66 -14.77
C PRO A 292 2.22 41.78 -15.67
N LEU A 293 1.29 41.01 -15.10
CA LEU A 293 0.43 40.08 -15.85
C LEU A 293 -0.60 40.80 -16.72
N ALA A 294 -0.92 42.06 -16.41
CA ALA A 294 -1.89 42.85 -17.17
C ALA A 294 -1.52 43.05 -18.66
N GLN A 295 -0.24 42.86 -19.02
CA GLN A 295 0.25 42.97 -20.41
C GLN A 295 0.09 41.67 -21.21
N LEU A 296 -0.25 40.55 -20.56
CA LEU A 296 -0.33 39.22 -21.17
C LEU A 296 -1.67 39.00 -21.90
N SER A 297 -1.86 39.74 -23.00
CA SER A 297 -3.13 39.75 -23.74
C SER A 297 -3.55 38.40 -24.36
N SER A 298 -2.65 37.42 -24.47
CA SER A 298 -2.95 36.07 -24.98
C SER A 298 -3.23 35.05 -23.87
N LEU A 299 -3.13 35.42 -22.59
CA LEU A 299 -3.20 34.49 -21.47
C LEU A 299 -4.61 33.93 -21.29
N GLN A 300 -4.74 32.60 -21.41
CA GLN A 300 -6.00 31.86 -21.34
C GLN A 300 -6.13 31.08 -20.02
N GLN A 301 -5.03 30.62 -19.45
CA GLN A 301 -5.02 29.86 -18.21
C GLN A 301 -4.00 30.46 -17.25
N LEU A 302 -4.44 30.69 -16.01
CA LEU A 302 -3.61 31.24 -14.95
C LEU A 302 -3.87 30.48 -13.65
N ASP A 303 -2.82 29.90 -13.10
CA ASP A 303 -2.84 29.29 -11.77
C ASP A 303 -2.03 30.13 -10.78
N LEU A 304 -2.71 30.62 -9.74
CA LEU A 304 -2.20 31.41 -8.63
C LEU A 304 -2.53 30.73 -7.28
N SER A 305 -2.84 29.43 -7.30
CA SER A 305 -3.21 28.72 -6.08
C SER A 305 -2.07 28.73 -5.06
N LYS A 306 -2.43 28.87 -3.78
CA LYS A 306 -1.48 29.00 -2.66
C LYS A 306 -0.47 30.15 -2.78
N CYS A 307 -0.76 31.18 -3.58
CA CYS A 307 -0.03 32.45 -3.54
C CYS A 307 -0.63 33.35 -2.45
N GLU A 308 -0.24 33.11 -1.20
CA GLU A 308 -0.94 33.66 -0.02
C GLU A 308 -0.83 35.19 0.14
N GLN A 309 0.17 35.84 -0.47
CA GLN A 309 0.41 37.28 -0.36
C GLN A 309 -0.36 38.13 -1.39
N ILE A 310 -1.12 37.49 -2.29
CA ILE A 310 -1.93 38.22 -3.26
C ILE A 310 -3.17 38.78 -2.56
N SER A 311 -3.36 40.10 -2.63
CA SER A 311 -4.57 40.78 -2.13
C SER A 311 -5.34 41.58 -3.19
N ASP A 312 -4.66 42.00 -4.26
CA ASP A 312 -5.22 42.87 -5.31
C ASP A 312 -5.32 42.14 -6.66
N LEU A 313 -6.56 41.96 -7.13
CA LEU A 313 -6.86 41.33 -8.42
C LEU A 313 -7.11 42.35 -9.55
N THR A 314 -7.04 43.66 -9.29
CA THR A 314 -7.28 44.69 -10.30
C THR A 314 -6.45 44.54 -11.57
N PRO A 315 -5.18 44.07 -11.54
CA PRO A 315 -4.41 43.85 -12.76
C PRO A 315 -5.02 42.79 -13.69
N LEU A 316 -5.67 41.76 -13.13
CA LEU A 316 -6.24 40.66 -13.91
C LEU A 316 -7.38 41.15 -14.81
N ALA A 317 -8.09 42.22 -14.44
CA ALA A 317 -9.21 42.77 -15.21
C ALA A 317 -8.85 43.17 -16.66
N GLN A 318 -7.56 43.35 -16.97
CA GLN A 318 -7.08 43.65 -18.33
C GLN A 318 -6.92 42.40 -19.21
N ILE A 319 -6.90 41.19 -18.62
CA ILE A 319 -6.64 39.93 -19.31
C ILE A 319 -7.94 39.34 -19.87
N SER A 320 -8.52 40.04 -20.84
CA SER A 320 -9.84 39.68 -21.43
C SER A 320 -9.91 38.31 -22.11
N SER A 321 -8.77 37.69 -22.40
CA SER A 321 -8.61 36.35 -22.98
C SER A 321 -8.64 35.21 -21.96
N LEU A 322 -8.58 35.51 -20.65
CA LEU A 322 -8.51 34.51 -19.61
C LEU A 322 -9.78 33.66 -19.56
N GLN A 323 -9.62 32.34 -19.67
CA GLN A 323 -10.68 31.34 -19.70
C GLN A 323 -10.72 30.51 -18.42
N GLN A 324 -9.55 30.26 -17.82
CA GLN A 324 -9.42 29.47 -16.59
C GLN A 324 -8.56 30.22 -15.58
N LEU A 325 -9.05 30.30 -14.35
CA LEU A 325 -8.37 30.96 -13.25
C LEU A 325 -8.47 30.12 -11.97
N ASN A 326 -7.33 29.81 -11.38
CA ASN A 326 -7.25 29.16 -10.07
C ASN A 326 -6.70 30.14 -9.03
N LEU A 327 -7.50 30.43 -8.00
CA LEU A 327 -7.17 31.29 -6.85
C LEU A 327 -7.37 30.54 -5.53
N SER A 328 -7.36 29.21 -5.56
CA SER A 328 -7.54 28.41 -4.35
C SER A 328 -6.50 28.77 -3.29
N TRP A 329 -6.90 28.72 -2.01
CA TRP A 329 -6.08 29.14 -0.87
C TRP A 329 -5.68 30.63 -0.86
N GLY A 330 -6.38 31.50 -1.61
CA GLY A 330 -6.17 32.94 -1.62
C GLY A 330 -6.71 33.67 -0.37
N GLU A 331 -6.13 33.43 0.80
CA GLU A 331 -6.67 33.92 2.08
C GLU A 331 -6.73 35.46 2.21
N GLN A 332 -5.85 36.19 1.53
CA GLN A 332 -5.76 37.66 1.63
C GLN A 332 -6.62 38.41 0.61
N ILE A 333 -7.25 37.70 -0.34
CA ILE A 333 -8.07 38.32 -1.37
C ILE A 333 -9.46 38.60 -0.80
N SER A 334 -9.84 39.87 -0.73
CA SER A 334 -11.16 40.29 -0.22
C SER A 334 -12.10 40.84 -1.29
N ASP A 335 -11.58 41.24 -2.46
CA ASP A 335 -12.36 41.85 -3.54
C ASP A 335 -12.27 41.04 -4.84
N LEU A 336 -13.42 40.54 -5.30
CA LEU A 336 -13.55 39.78 -6.56
C LEU A 336 -14.16 40.61 -7.70
N ILE A 337 -14.52 41.87 -7.47
CA ILE A 337 -15.09 42.77 -8.49
C ILE A 337 -14.22 42.83 -9.77
N PRO A 338 -12.88 42.85 -9.70
CA PRO A 338 -12.05 42.84 -10.90
C PRO A 338 -12.33 41.67 -11.85
N LEU A 339 -12.72 40.50 -11.31
CA LEU A 339 -12.99 39.31 -12.11
C LEU A 339 -14.22 39.48 -13.01
N ALA A 340 -15.17 40.36 -12.66
CA ALA A 340 -16.37 40.63 -13.47
C ALA A 340 -16.05 41.18 -14.88
N GLN A 341 -14.86 41.75 -15.08
CA GLN A 341 -14.41 42.24 -16.38
C GLN A 341 -13.87 41.12 -17.29
N LEU A 342 -13.62 39.92 -16.76
CA LEU A 342 -13.07 38.78 -17.49
C LEU A 342 -14.14 38.11 -18.35
N SER A 343 -14.46 38.72 -19.48
CA SER A 343 -15.58 38.29 -20.33
C SER A 343 -15.41 36.91 -20.99
N SER A 344 -14.20 36.34 -20.97
CA SER A 344 -13.92 34.99 -21.50
C SER A 344 -13.84 33.92 -20.42
N LEU A 345 -13.97 34.28 -19.14
CA LEU A 345 -13.76 33.35 -18.03
C LEU A 345 -14.86 32.29 -18.00
N GLN A 346 -14.45 31.03 -18.10
CA GLN A 346 -15.31 29.84 -18.13
C GLN A 346 -15.14 28.98 -16.88
N GLN A 347 -13.93 28.93 -16.30
CA GLN A 347 -13.63 28.11 -15.13
C GLN A 347 -12.96 28.96 -14.06
N LEU A 348 -13.46 28.85 -12.83
CA LEU A 348 -12.95 29.58 -11.69
C LEU A 348 -12.89 28.66 -10.47
N ASN A 349 -11.69 28.53 -9.89
CA ASN A 349 -11.48 27.82 -8.64
C ASN A 349 -11.20 28.80 -7.49
N LEU A 350 -12.08 28.79 -6.50
CA LEU A 350 -12.02 29.56 -5.25
C LEU A 350 -12.12 28.61 -4.04
N SER A 351 -11.59 27.40 -4.14
CA SER A 351 -11.59 26.49 -3.00
C SER A 351 -10.72 27.05 -1.85
N TRP A 352 -11.13 26.79 -0.61
CA TRP A 352 -10.47 27.27 0.62
C TRP A 352 -10.34 28.79 0.72
N PHE A 353 -11.27 29.51 0.09
CA PHE A 353 -11.33 30.97 0.10
C PHE A 353 -12.13 31.49 1.31
N ARG A 354 -11.63 32.46 2.06
CA ARG A 354 -12.25 32.86 3.35
C ARG A 354 -13.54 33.68 3.22
N GLN A 355 -13.63 34.61 2.27
CA GLN A 355 -14.77 35.51 2.11
C GLN A 355 -15.00 35.83 0.63
N THR A 356 -16.26 35.91 0.18
CA THR A 356 -16.59 36.42 -1.15
C THR A 356 -17.68 37.47 -1.04
N ASN A 357 -17.50 38.61 -1.71
CA ASN A 357 -18.59 39.54 -2.02
C ASN A 357 -19.35 39.07 -3.27
N ASP A 358 -20.41 39.79 -3.68
CA ASP A 358 -21.25 39.49 -4.86
C ASP A 358 -20.44 39.08 -6.10
N LEU A 359 -20.55 37.80 -6.49
CA LEU A 359 -19.85 37.22 -7.64
C LEU A 359 -20.71 37.35 -8.90
N THR A 360 -20.43 38.32 -9.77
CA THR A 360 -21.16 38.53 -11.02
C THR A 360 -20.36 38.08 -12.25
N LEU A 361 -20.48 36.79 -12.61
CA LEU A 361 -19.74 36.17 -13.72
C LEU A 361 -20.67 35.41 -14.69
N PRO A 362 -21.40 36.10 -15.59
CA PRO A 362 -22.52 35.53 -16.34
C PRO A 362 -22.17 34.47 -17.39
N ARG A 363 -20.88 34.26 -17.68
CA ARG A 363 -20.38 33.30 -18.68
C ARG A 363 -19.67 32.10 -18.07
N LEU A 364 -19.51 32.08 -16.75
CA LEU A 364 -18.82 31.01 -16.06
C LEU A 364 -19.61 29.70 -16.20
N GLN A 365 -18.89 28.63 -16.51
CA GLN A 365 -19.43 27.28 -16.73
C GLN A 365 -19.05 26.33 -15.59
N GLN A 366 -17.89 26.54 -14.97
CA GLN A 366 -17.42 25.73 -13.85
C GLN A 366 -16.97 26.61 -12.70
N LEU A 367 -17.42 26.27 -11.50
CA LEU A 367 -17.13 27.00 -10.27
C LEU A 367 -16.84 26.02 -9.14
N ASN A 368 -15.65 26.14 -8.54
CA ASN A 368 -15.28 25.39 -7.35
C ASN A 368 -15.20 26.32 -6.14
N LEU A 369 -16.00 26.02 -5.11
CA LEU A 369 -16.11 26.73 -3.84
C LEU A 369 -15.92 25.78 -2.64
N ARG A 370 -15.31 24.60 -2.83
CA ARG A 370 -15.07 23.65 -1.73
C ARG A 370 -14.19 24.26 -0.64
N GLY A 371 -14.50 24.01 0.63
CA GLY A 371 -13.78 24.56 1.78
C GLY A 371 -13.84 26.08 1.91
N SER A 372 -14.60 26.78 1.04
CA SER A 372 -14.74 28.23 1.12
C SER A 372 -15.76 28.63 2.19
N GLY A 373 -15.55 29.80 2.79
CA GLY A 373 -16.50 30.42 3.74
C GLY A 373 -17.74 31.04 3.08
N VAL A 374 -17.99 30.75 1.80
CA VAL A 374 -19.12 31.29 1.04
C VAL A 374 -20.41 30.67 1.56
N HIS A 375 -21.43 31.48 1.83
CA HIS A 375 -22.74 30.93 2.22
C HIS A 375 -23.68 30.95 1.01
N LEU A 376 -24.23 29.79 0.64
CA LEU A 376 -25.20 29.69 -0.44
C LEU A 376 -26.51 30.48 -0.20
N SER A 377 -26.74 30.93 1.04
CA SER A 377 -27.82 31.87 1.35
C SER A 377 -27.67 33.22 0.64
N ASP A 378 -26.49 33.54 0.11
CA ASP A 378 -26.21 34.70 -0.76
C ASP A 378 -26.71 34.46 -2.20
N LEU A 379 -27.89 33.85 -2.33
CA LEU A 379 -28.62 33.39 -3.53
C LEU A 379 -28.62 34.34 -4.75
N ALA A 380 -28.26 35.61 -4.59
CA ALA A 380 -28.04 36.52 -5.71
C ALA A 380 -26.85 36.12 -6.60
N ALA A 381 -25.77 35.60 -6.01
CA ALA A 381 -24.52 35.30 -6.72
C ALA A 381 -24.65 34.15 -7.72
N LEU A 382 -25.43 33.10 -7.43
CA LEU A 382 -25.69 32.03 -8.38
C LEU A 382 -26.67 32.44 -9.49
N GLN A 383 -27.62 33.34 -9.22
CA GLN A 383 -28.50 33.90 -10.25
C GLN A 383 -27.70 34.70 -11.29
N SER A 384 -26.58 35.30 -10.89
CA SER A 384 -25.65 35.98 -11.80
C SER A 384 -24.72 35.05 -12.58
N VAL A 385 -24.79 33.72 -12.37
CA VAL A 385 -24.02 32.72 -13.12
C VAL A 385 -24.96 31.70 -13.79
N PRO A 386 -25.84 32.14 -14.71
CA PRO A 386 -26.93 31.29 -15.21
C PRO A 386 -26.45 30.16 -16.12
N LYS A 387 -25.19 30.15 -16.59
CA LYS A 387 -24.64 29.15 -17.52
C LYS A 387 -23.76 28.10 -16.84
N LEU A 388 -23.88 27.97 -15.53
CA LEU A 388 -23.07 27.03 -14.77
C LEU A 388 -23.47 25.58 -15.10
N ASN A 389 -22.51 24.79 -15.54
CA ASN A 389 -22.64 23.36 -15.82
C ASN A 389 -22.10 22.51 -14.66
N THR A 390 -21.08 23.00 -13.96
CA THR A 390 -20.43 22.28 -12.84
C THR A 390 -20.27 23.19 -11.64
N LEU A 391 -20.72 22.71 -10.47
CA LEU A 391 -20.57 23.39 -9.18
C LEU A 391 -19.99 22.43 -8.15
N ALA A 392 -18.91 22.81 -7.48
CA ALA A 392 -18.41 22.12 -6.30
C ALA A 392 -18.50 23.03 -5.07
N CYS A 393 -19.07 22.54 -3.97
CA CYS A 393 -19.31 23.35 -2.78
C CYS A 393 -19.35 22.54 -1.48
N SER A 394 -18.95 23.18 -0.36
CA SER A 394 -18.92 22.53 0.96
C SER A 394 -19.91 23.12 1.97
N PHE A 395 -20.61 24.21 1.62
CA PHE A 395 -21.56 24.88 2.51
C PHE A 395 -22.95 24.22 2.49
N PRO A 396 -23.71 24.28 3.60
CA PRO A 396 -25.06 23.75 3.67
C PRO A 396 -26.05 24.61 2.88
N PHE A 397 -26.92 23.98 2.09
CA PHE A 397 -28.03 24.63 1.39
C PHE A 397 -29.34 23.84 1.47
N THR A 398 -30.47 24.53 1.31
CA THR A 398 -31.80 23.90 1.23
C THR A 398 -31.94 23.15 -0.09
N CYS A 399 -32.33 21.89 -0.03
CA CYS A 399 -32.65 21.07 -1.19
C CYS A 399 -34.15 21.10 -1.50
N PHE A 400 -34.97 21.71 -0.66
CA PHE A 400 -36.42 21.63 -0.79
C PHE A 400 -36.93 22.23 -2.12
N PRO A 401 -37.88 21.54 -2.81
CA PRO A 401 -38.43 22.01 -4.08
C PRO A 401 -38.95 23.45 -4.02
N GLY A 402 -38.53 24.28 -4.98
CA GLY A 402 -38.93 25.69 -5.08
C GLY A 402 -38.13 26.67 -4.21
N HIS A 403 -37.35 26.17 -3.26
CA HIS A 403 -36.45 26.98 -2.43
C HIS A 403 -34.97 26.68 -2.68
N SER A 404 -34.67 25.53 -3.30
CA SER A 404 -33.30 25.13 -3.60
C SER A 404 -32.61 26.03 -4.62
N PRO A 405 -31.40 26.54 -4.34
CA PRO A 405 -30.62 27.34 -5.28
C PRO A 405 -30.31 26.60 -6.58
N ILE A 406 -30.07 25.28 -6.50
CA ILE A 406 -29.67 24.48 -7.65
C ILE A 406 -30.80 24.37 -8.69
N ASN A 407 -32.07 24.51 -8.27
CA ASN A 407 -33.22 24.43 -9.17
C ASN A 407 -33.30 25.64 -10.13
N GLN A 408 -32.56 26.72 -9.85
CA GLN A 408 -32.48 27.89 -10.72
C GLN A 408 -31.36 27.76 -11.77
N LEU A 409 -30.44 26.81 -11.58
CA LEU A 409 -29.31 26.56 -12.48
C LEU A 409 -29.71 25.56 -13.58
N VAL A 410 -30.42 26.05 -14.59
CA VAL A 410 -31.02 25.22 -15.66
C VAL A 410 -30.00 24.42 -16.48
N TYR A 411 -28.74 24.86 -16.52
CA TYR A 411 -27.65 24.20 -17.25
C TYR A 411 -26.78 23.30 -16.38
N LEU A 412 -27.05 23.21 -15.08
CA LEU A 412 -26.23 22.41 -14.16
C LEU A 412 -26.34 20.93 -14.54
N GLN A 413 -25.18 20.32 -14.78
CA GLN A 413 -25.03 18.90 -15.13
C GLN A 413 -24.33 18.13 -14.02
N SER A 414 -23.49 18.80 -13.23
CA SER A 414 -22.69 18.17 -12.17
C SER A 414 -22.65 19.06 -10.93
N LEU A 415 -22.94 18.47 -9.77
CA LEU A 415 -22.92 19.09 -8.47
C LEU A 415 -22.11 18.23 -7.49
N GLN A 416 -21.06 18.79 -6.92
CA GLN A 416 -20.39 18.20 -5.76
C GLN A 416 -20.77 19.00 -4.52
N ALA A 417 -21.36 18.34 -3.52
CA ALA A 417 -21.87 18.97 -2.33
C ALA A 417 -21.50 18.16 -1.09
N ASP A 418 -20.88 18.80 -0.09
CA ASP A 418 -20.43 18.09 1.10
C ASP A 418 -21.45 18.13 2.26
N THR A 419 -22.43 19.06 2.23
CA THR A 419 -23.43 19.19 3.31
C THR A 419 -24.77 19.72 2.78
N LEU A 420 -25.87 19.08 3.16
CA LEU A 420 -27.26 19.46 2.83
C LEU A 420 -28.01 19.95 4.08
N LEU A 421 -29.00 20.84 3.96
CA LEU A 421 -29.67 21.44 5.13
C LEU A 421 -30.94 20.71 5.58
N ASP A 422 -31.78 20.29 4.65
CA ASP A 422 -33.13 19.73 4.91
C ASP A 422 -33.39 18.37 4.24
N ALA A 423 -32.40 17.82 3.53
CA ALA A 423 -32.45 16.52 2.88
C ALA A 423 -31.42 15.54 3.48
N PRO A 424 -31.60 14.21 3.30
CA PRO A 424 -30.62 13.22 3.75
C PRO A 424 -29.21 13.47 3.20
N GLN A 425 -28.17 13.48 4.05
CA GLN A 425 -26.78 13.69 3.59
C GLN A 425 -26.30 12.60 2.63
N GLU A 426 -26.91 11.41 2.68
CA GLU A 426 -26.69 10.28 1.77
C GLU A 426 -26.95 10.64 0.29
N LEU A 427 -27.66 11.73 0.02
CA LEU A 427 -27.84 12.25 -1.34
C LEU A 427 -26.58 12.93 -1.88
N ALA A 428 -25.76 13.50 -1.00
CA ALA A 428 -24.59 14.32 -1.37
C ALA A 428 -23.34 13.46 -1.64
N HIS A 429 -23.16 12.36 -0.90
CA HIS A 429 -22.00 11.48 -1.00
C HIS A 429 -22.39 10.11 -1.55
N ASP A 430 -21.62 9.56 -2.48
CA ASP A 430 -21.59 8.10 -2.68
C ASP A 430 -20.47 7.53 -1.80
N HIS A 431 -20.81 6.72 -0.81
CA HIS A 431 -19.81 6.18 0.13
C HIS A 431 -18.97 5.03 -0.45
N ASN A 432 -19.35 4.50 -1.63
CA ASN A 432 -18.83 3.25 -2.18
C ASN A 432 -18.03 3.38 -3.48
N ARG A 433 -17.79 4.59 -4.00
CA ARG A 433 -16.97 4.79 -5.20
C ARG A 433 -16.11 6.04 -5.06
N ASP A 434 -14.83 5.91 -5.36
CA ASP A 434 -13.91 7.06 -5.55
C ASP A 434 -14.28 7.87 -6.82
N ASP A 435 -15.23 7.37 -7.62
CA ASP A 435 -15.80 8.05 -8.78
C ASP A 435 -16.94 9.00 -8.35
N ASP A 436 -16.59 10.06 -7.63
CA ASP A 436 -17.46 11.16 -7.21
C ASP A 436 -17.78 12.08 -8.41
N SER A 437 -18.28 11.49 -9.50
CA SER A 437 -18.79 12.24 -10.64
C SER A 437 -19.99 13.06 -10.13
N GLY A 438 -19.81 14.37 -9.98
CA GLY A 438 -20.84 15.27 -9.41
C GLY A 438 -22.21 15.20 -10.12
N THR A 439 -22.28 14.59 -11.30
CA THR A 439 -23.52 14.21 -11.99
C THR A 439 -24.43 13.34 -11.11
N ALA A 440 -23.88 12.34 -10.43
CA ALA A 440 -24.67 11.40 -9.62
C ALA A 440 -25.30 12.05 -8.37
N CYS A 441 -24.64 13.04 -7.76
CA CYS A 441 -25.21 13.80 -6.64
C CYS A 441 -26.40 14.66 -7.09
N LEU A 442 -26.28 15.36 -8.22
CA LEU A 442 -27.38 16.17 -8.76
C LEU A 442 -28.61 15.32 -9.07
N ASP A 443 -28.43 14.20 -9.76
CA ASP A 443 -29.51 13.29 -10.13
C ASP A 443 -30.25 12.75 -8.90
N ARG A 444 -29.50 12.38 -7.85
CA ARG A 444 -30.07 11.93 -6.57
C ARG A 444 -30.91 13.01 -5.90
N ILE A 445 -30.42 14.25 -5.83
CA ILE A 445 -31.19 15.35 -5.22
C ILE A 445 -32.47 15.63 -6.02
N LEU A 446 -32.40 15.65 -7.35
CA LEU A 446 -33.56 15.89 -8.21
C LEU A 446 -34.61 14.77 -8.11
N ALA A 447 -34.17 13.50 -8.07
CA ALA A 447 -35.07 12.36 -7.86
C ALA A 447 -35.75 12.41 -6.48
N TRP A 448 -35.02 12.76 -5.42
CA TRP A 448 -35.58 13.00 -4.08
C TRP A 448 -36.60 14.14 -4.08
N GLN A 449 -36.33 15.26 -4.77
CA GLN A 449 -37.27 16.37 -4.91
C GLN A 449 -38.56 15.96 -5.62
N GLN A 450 -38.47 15.13 -6.66
CA GLN A 450 -39.65 14.63 -7.37
C GLN A 450 -40.49 13.71 -6.48
N ASP A 451 -39.85 12.81 -5.73
CA ASP A 451 -40.51 11.89 -4.81
C ASP A 451 -41.26 12.63 -3.70
N ILE A 452 -40.61 13.59 -3.02
CA ILE A 452 -41.25 14.35 -1.93
C ILE A 452 -42.42 15.22 -2.41
N VAL A 453 -42.36 15.76 -3.64
CA VAL A 453 -43.49 16.51 -4.24
C VAL A 453 -44.65 15.58 -4.57
N ALA A 454 -44.37 14.36 -5.05
CA ALA A 454 -45.39 13.41 -5.45
C ALA A 454 -46.08 12.72 -4.26
N THR A 455 -45.31 12.35 -3.23
CA THR A 455 -45.79 11.50 -2.13
C THR A 455 -46.09 12.29 -0.86
N GLY A 456 -45.59 13.52 -0.75
CA GLY A 456 -45.76 14.37 0.42
C GLY A 456 -44.62 14.25 1.43
N GLU A 457 -44.59 15.18 2.38
CA GLU A 457 -43.58 15.26 3.42
C GLU A 457 -43.93 14.37 4.62
N ALA A 458 -42.97 13.53 5.01
CA ALA A 458 -43.01 12.74 6.22
C ALA A 458 -41.82 13.10 7.14
N SER A 459 -42.05 13.06 8.45
CA SER A 459 -40.99 13.31 9.44
C SER A 459 -40.25 12.02 9.80
N ASN A 460 -38.93 12.12 9.99
CA ASN A 460 -38.16 11.04 10.59
C ASN A 460 -38.60 10.80 12.06
N ARG A 461 -39.05 9.58 12.37
CA ARG A 461 -39.55 9.19 13.70
C ARG A 461 -38.61 8.26 14.47
N GLU A 462 -37.39 8.02 14.02
CA GLU A 462 -36.50 7.02 14.62
C GLU A 462 -35.13 7.62 15.00
N VAL A 463 -34.61 7.26 16.18
CA VAL A 463 -33.25 7.61 16.65
C VAL A 463 -32.57 6.39 17.25
N LYS A 464 -31.30 6.14 16.88
CA LYS A 464 -30.47 5.11 17.50
C LYS A 464 -29.98 5.55 18.87
N ILE A 465 -30.05 4.64 19.85
CA ILE A 465 -29.55 4.84 21.20
C ILE A 465 -28.66 3.66 21.56
N PHE A 466 -27.36 3.91 21.65
CA PHE A 466 -26.37 2.92 22.04
C PHE A 466 -26.14 2.96 23.54
N VAL A 467 -26.32 1.82 24.22
CA VAL A 467 -26.04 1.67 25.65
C VAL A 467 -24.75 0.89 25.82
N LEU A 468 -23.70 1.57 26.28
CA LEU A 468 -22.32 1.08 26.39
C LEU A 468 -21.87 1.05 27.85
N GLY A 469 -20.77 0.34 28.14
CA GLY A 469 -20.18 0.24 29.48
C GLY A 469 -19.89 -1.20 29.90
N ASN A 470 -19.18 -1.39 31.01
CA ASN A 470 -18.72 -2.70 31.47
C ASN A 470 -19.85 -3.70 31.74
N GLY A 471 -19.52 -5.00 31.80
CA GLY A 471 -20.47 -6.06 32.15
C GLY A 471 -21.08 -5.81 33.53
N ARG A 472 -22.33 -6.26 33.74
CA ARG A 472 -23.01 -6.24 35.05
C ARG A 472 -23.30 -4.86 35.66
N VAL A 473 -22.95 -3.76 35.00
CA VAL A 473 -23.33 -2.39 35.40
C VAL A 473 -24.83 -2.06 35.22
N GLY A 474 -25.71 -3.04 34.96
CA GLY A 474 -27.17 -2.82 34.90
C GLY A 474 -27.75 -2.25 33.60
N LYS A 475 -27.01 -2.27 32.47
CA LYS A 475 -27.48 -1.80 31.15
C LYS A 475 -28.81 -2.42 30.73
N THR A 476 -28.88 -3.75 30.76
CA THR A 476 -30.09 -4.53 30.41
C THR A 476 -31.31 -4.08 31.21
N GLN A 477 -31.14 -3.78 32.49
CA GLN A 477 -32.23 -3.34 33.37
C GLN A 477 -32.71 -1.92 33.02
N ILE A 478 -31.79 -1.01 32.66
CA ILE A 478 -32.15 0.33 32.17
C ILE A 478 -32.93 0.21 30.86
N CYS A 479 -32.47 -0.60 29.91
CA CYS A 479 -33.15 -0.84 28.64
C CYS A 479 -34.57 -1.41 28.84
N ARG A 480 -34.73 -2.38 29.74
CA ARG A 480 -36.05 -2.94 30.12
C ARG A 480 -36.99 -1.86 30.68
N ARG A 481 -36.49 -1.02 31.58
CA ARG A 481 -37.29 0.06 32.18
C ARG A 481 -37.72 1.11 31.14
N LEU A 482 -36.85 1.42 30.17
CA LEU A 482 -37.20 2.29 29.03
C LEU A 482 -38.31 1.70 28.14
N GLN A 483 -38.34 0.38 28.01
CA GLN A 483 -39.39 -0.37 27.32
C GLN A 483 -40.66 -0.58 28.15
N GLY A 484 -40.72 -0.05 29.38
CA GLY A 484 -41.87 -0.21 30.27
C GLY A 484 -41.95 -1.54 31.02
N LEU A 485 -40.91 -2.39 30.94
CA LEU A 485 -40.82 -3.64 31.69
C LEU A 485 -40.36 -3.38 33.14
N SER A 486 -40.72 -4.28 34.06
CA SER A 486 -40.28 -4.22 35.46
C SER A 486 -38.84 -4.72 35.62
N PHE A 487 -38.19 -4.25 36.69
CA PHE A 487 -36.90 -4.78 37.14
C PHE A 487 -37.03 -6.27 37.47
N ASP A 488 -36.03 -7.05 37.04
CA ASP A 488 -36.03 -8.50 37.21
C ASP A 488 -34.59 -8.99 37.47
N GLU A 489 -34.34 -9.47 38.69
CA GLU A 489 -33.02 -9.98 39.14
C GLU A 489 -32.66 -11.31 38.44
N GLY A 490 -33.62 -12.02 37.86
CA GLY A 490 -33.41 -13.31 37.19
C GLY A 490 -32.95 -13.19 35.73
N VAL A 491 -32.92 -11.98 35.16
CA VAL A 491 -32.47 -11.75 33.77
C VAL A 491 -30.95 -11.92 33.70
N ALA A 492 -30.52 -12.91 32.91
CA ALA A 492 -29.10 -13.13 32.63
C ALA A 492 -28.44 -11.89 31.99
N SER A 493 -27.12 -11.75 32.18
CA SER A 493 -26.37 -10.70 31.49
C SER A 493 -26.52 -10.82 29.97
N THR A 494 -26.66 -9.68 29.28
CA THR A 494 -26.79 -9.65 27.81
C THR A 494 -25.58 -10.32 27.15
N HIS A 495 -25.84 -11.30 26.27
CA HIS A 495 -24.85 -11.93 25.41
C HIS A 495 -24.92 -11.27 24.02
N GLY A 496 -23.83 -10.68 23.53
CA GLY A 496 -23.83 -9.97 22.25
C GLY A 496 -24.59 -8.64 22.31
N ILE A 497 -25.73 -8.54 21.63
CA ILE A 497 -26.54 -7.30 21.55
C ILE A 497 -28.02 -7.63 21.72
N HIS A 498 -28.73 -6.86 22.55
CA HIS A 498 -30.18 -6.90 22.62
C HIS A 498 -30.79 -5.62 22.02
N LEU A 499 -31.64 -5.80 21.02
CA LEU A 499 -32.35 -4.72 20.35
C LEU A 499 -33.71 -4.47 20.99
N GLY A 500 -34.16 -3.22 20.99
CA GLY A 500 -35.59 -2.97 21.18
C GLY A 500 -36.00 -1.54 20.92
N ARG A 501 -37.30 -1.28 21.05
CA ARG A 501 -37.91 -0.02 20.61
C ARG A 501 -38.88 0.50 21.66
N PHE A 502 -38.88 1.82 21.88
CA PHE A 502 -39.80 2.46 22.82
C PHE A 502 -40.16 3.89 22.36
N PRO A 503 -41.35 4.40 22.71
CA PRO A 503 -41.72 5.78 22.43
C PRO A 503 -40.95 6.76 23.32
N LEU A 504 -40.22 7.70 22.72
CA LEU A 504 -39.33 8.64 23.39
C LEU A 504 -39.93 10.03 23.56
N LEU A 505 -40.48 10.61 22.49
CA LEU A 505 -41.17 11.90 22.49
C LEU A 505 -42.65 11.72 22.13
N PHE A 506 -43.48 12.61 22.64
CA PHE A 506 -44.92 12.62 22.41
C PHE A 506 -45.35 14.02 21.95
N ASP A 507 -46.40 14.09 21.14
CA ASP A 507 -47.06 15.35 20.79
C ASP A 507 -48.01 15.83 21.90
N ASN A 508 -48.64 16.98 21.68
CA ASN A 508 -49.62 17.57 22.59
C ASN A 508 -50.90 16.73 22.74
N ALA A 509 -51.15 15.77 21.84
CA ALA A 509 -52.27 14.84 21.88
C ALA A 509 -51.92 13.49 22.54
N GLY A 510 -50.67 13.31 22.99
CA GLY A 510 -50.18 12.09 23.63
C GLY A 510 -49.78 10.98 22.66
N GLN A 511 -49.68 11.25 21.35
CA GLN A 511 -49.18 10.29 20.35
C GLN A 511 -47.65 10.36 20.26
N PRO A 512 -46.96 9.21 20.09
CA PRO A 512 -45.51 9.19 20.00
C PRO A 512 -45.03 9.86 18.70
N THR A 513 -44.16 10.86 18.82
CA THR A 513 -43.55 11.60 17.71
C THR A 513 -42.16 11.10 17.35
N LEU A 514 -41.47 10.45 18.29
CA LEU A 514 -40.14 9.90 18.11
C LEU A 514 -40.01 8.58 18.87
N PHE A 515 -39.47 7.58 18.20
CA PHE A 515 -39.11 6.28 18.76
C PHE A 515 -37.59 6.19 18.93
N GLY A 516 -37.18 5.59 20.05
CA GLY A 516 -35.78 5.24 20.31
C GLY A 516 -35.54 3.77 20.01
N ASN A 517 -34.59 3.49 19.11
CA ASN A 517 -34.08 2.14 18.84
C ASN A 517 -32.90 1.88 19.77
N LEU A 518 -33.13 1.10 20.82
CA LEU A 518 -32.15 0.72 21.83
C LEU A 518 -31.27 -0.41 21.33
N TRP A 519 -29.98 -0.21 21.52
CA TRP A 519 -28.93 -1.18 21.29
C TRP A 519 -28.23 -1.42 22.63
N ASP A 520 -28.61 -2.49 23.32
CA ASP A 520 -27.96 -2.93 24.55
C ASP A 520 -26.78 -3.82 24.21
N PHE A 521 -25.58 -3.27 24.22
CA PHE A 521 -24.37 -4.04 23.97
C PHE A 521 -23.93 -4.82 25.21
N GLY A 522 -23.49 -6.06 25.00
CA GLY A 522 -22.82 -6.85 26.02
C GLY A 522 -21.58 -6.11 26.50
N GLY A 523 -21.50 -5.80 27.79
CA GLY A 523 -20.41 -4.98 28.34
C GLY A 523 -19.07 -5.70 28.49
N GLN A 524 -18.89 -6.79 27.78
CA GLN A 524 -17.79 -7.73 27.98
C GLN A 524 -16.70 -7.44 26.94
N ASP A 525 -15.45 -7.46 27.39
CA ASP A 525 -14.28 -7.08 26.58
C ASP A 525 -14.20 -7.84 25.24
N ILE A 526 -14.61 -9.11 25.23
CA ILE A 526 -14.61 -9.98 24.03
C ILE A 526 -15.43 -9.44 22.86
N TYR A 527 -16.50 -8.69 23.14
CA TYR A 527 -17.41 -8.14 22.12
C TYR A 527 -17.01 -6.75 21.64
N LEU A 528 -16.09 -6.09 22.35
CA LEU A 528 -15.74 -4.69 22.12
C LEU A 528 -15.28 -4.43 20.68
N GLY A 529 -14.48 -5.33 20.12
CA GLY A 529 -14.05 -5.24 18.72
C GLY A 529 -15.18 -5.45 17.68
N MET A 530 -16.31 -6.05 18.06
CA MET A 530 -17.48 -6.19 17.19
C MET A 530 -18.38 -4.97 17.22
N HIS A 531 -18.35 -4.20 18.32
CA HIS A 531 -19.23 -3.04 18.47
C HIS A 531 -18.93 -1.96 17.43
N SER A 532 -17.66 -1.79 17.04
CA SER A 532 -17.24 -0.77 16.06
C SER A 532 -17.93 -0.91 14.70
N LEU A 533 -18.52 -2.06 14.38
CA LEU A 533 -19.27 -2.29 13.15
C LEU A 533 -20.62 -1.56 13.12
N PHE A 534 -21.18 -1.31 14.30
CA PHE A 534 -22.55 -0.79 14.43
C PHE A 534 -22.57 0.66 14.90
N LEU A 535 -21.49 1.12 15.54
CA LEU A 535 -21.39 2.50 16.01
C LEU A 535 -21.24 3.45 14.82
N ASP A 536 -22.08 4.48 14.81
CA ASP A 536 -22.09 5.53 13.79
C ASP A 536 -22.24 6.92 14.43
N GLU A 537 -22.07 7.96 13.64
CA GLU A 537 -22.20 9.34 14.11
C GLU A 537 -23.65 9.78 14.41
N ARG A 538 -24.66 9.03 13.95
CA ARG A 538 -26.11 9.38 14.04
C ARG A 538 -26.81 8.65 15.17
N ALA A 539 -26.21 8.64 16.35
CA ALA A 539 -26.76 7.98 17.52
C ALA A 539 -26.55 8.78 18.81
N VAL A 540 -27.41 8.51 19.80
CA VAL A 540 -27.21 8.97 21.18
C VAL A 540 -26.46 7.88 21.95
N TYR A 541 -25.37 8.27 22.61
CA TYR A 541 -24.50 7.35 23.35
C TYR A 541 -24.76 7.45 24.85
N VAL A 542 -25.21 6.36 25.46
CA VAL A 542 -25.45 6.23 26.90
C VAL A 542 -24.37 5.31 27.49
N ILE A 543 -23.37 5.90 28.14
CA ILE A 543 -22.29 5.15 28.79
C ILE A 543 -22.67 4.92 30.25
N VAL A 544 -22.91 3.67 30.61
CA VAL A 544 -23.34 3.25 31.95
C VAL A 544 -22.14 2.75 32.75
N TRP A 545 -21.98 3.25 33.97
CA TRP A 545 -20.87 2.91 34.84
C TRP A 545 -21.33 2.71 36.30
N THR A 546 -20.46 2.10 37.10
CA THR A 546 -20.63 1.96 38.56
C THR A 546 -19.24 2.03 39.21
N PRO A 547 -19.09 2.62 40.42
CA PRO A 547 -17.79 2.71 41.10
C PRO A 547 -17.06 1.38 41.27
N GLU A 548 -17.79 0.29 41.51
CA GLU A 548 -17.23 -1.06 41.69
C GLU A 548 -16.55 -1.62 40.43
N HIS A 549 -16.95 -1.16 39.24
CA HIS A 549 -16.51 -1.70 37.96
C HIS A 549 -15.55 -0.76 37.22
N GLU A 550 -15.00 0.26 37.89
CA GLU A 550 -13.94 1.12 37.35
C GLU A 550 -12.54 0.49 37.48
N ASN A 551 -12.40 -0.59 38.24
CA ASN A 551 -11.12 -1.29 38.42
C ASN A 551 -10.76 -2.10 37.16
N PRO A 552 -9.61 -1.84 36.50
CA PRO A 552 -9.16 -2.56 35.31
C PRO A 552 -8.48 -3.91 35.61
N ASP A 553 -8.52 -4.43 36.84
CA ASP A 553 -7.94 -5.74 37.15
C ASP A 553 -8.57 -6.87 36.32
N ALA A 554 -7.72 -7.76 35.80
CA ALA A 554 -8.18 -8.93 35.07
C ALA A 554 -8.83 -9.95 36.02
N PHE A 555 -9.97 -10.50 35.62
CA PHE A 555 -10.67 -11.56 36.32
C PHE A 555 -11.01 -12.70 35.37
N GLU A 556 -11.25 -13.90 35.90
CA GLU A 556 -11.56 -15.08 35.07
C GLU A 556 -13.04 -15.43 35.16
N GLU A 557 -13.67 -15.66 34.01
CA GLU A 557 -15.06 -16.12 33.91
C GLU A 557 -15.13 -17.29 32.94
N ASN A 558 -15.50 -18.48 33.43
CA ASN A 558 -15.60 -19.72 32.65
C ASN A 558 -14.33 -20.08 31.83
N GLY A 559 -13.13 -19.86 32.38
CA GLY A 559 -11.87 -20.18 31.69
C GLY A 559 -11.35 -19.09 30.74
N VAL A 560 -12.05 -17.95 30.66
CA VAL A 560 -11.68 -16.82 29.80
C VAL A 560 -11.31 -15.61 30.66
N PRO A 561 -10.09 -15.05 30.51
CA PRO A 561 -9.71 -13.82 31.19
C PRO A 561 -10.51 -12.65 30.62
N MET A 562 -11.02 -11.82 31.52
CA MET A 562 -11.84 -10.65 31.26
C MET A 562 -11.20 -9.44 31.93
N GLN A 563 -11.42 -8.27 31.37
CA GLN A 563 -10.95 -7.02 31.93
C GLN A 563 -12.07 -5.97 31.85
N ASN A 564 -12.31 -5.24 32.94
CA ASN A 564 -13.16 -4.07 32.88
C ASN A 564 -12.38 -2.90 32.26
N ARG A 565 -13.07 -2.05 31.49
CA ARG A 565 -12.47 -0.85 30.91
C ARG A 565 -12.90 0.37 31.72
N PRO A 566 -11.98 1.27 32.11
CA PRO A 566 -12.35 2.47 32.87
C PRO A 566 -13.29 3.37 32.03
N LEU A 567 -14.07 4.23 32.68
CA LEU A 567 -14.99 5.15 32.01
C LEU A 567 -14.30 5.98 30.91
N VAL A 568 -13.06 6.39 31.13
CA VAL A 568 -12.24 7.16 30.17
C VAL A 568 -12.05 6.40 28.86
N TYR A 569 -11.84 5.09 28.91
CA TYR A 569 -11.70 4.26 27.72
C TYR A 569 -12.97 4.30 26.86
N TRP A 570 -14.15 4.19 27.48
CA TRP A 570 -15.43 4.23 26.77
C TRP A 570 -15.69 5.58 26.13
N LEU A 571 -15.28 6.68 26.79
CA LEU A 571 -15.35 8.03 26.22
C LEU A 571 -14.46 8.16 24.99
N GLU A 572 -13.21 7.72 25.07
CA GLU A 572 -12.28 7.75 23.94
C GLU A 572 -12.73 6.84 22.79
N TYR A 573 -13.28 5.67 23.11
CA TYR A 573 -13.84 4.74 22.14
C TYR A 573 -15.01 5.33 21.35
N VAL A 574 -15.93 6.04 22.02
CA VAL A 574 -17.01 6.76 21.33
C VAL A 574 -16.45 7.93 20.53
N ARG A 575 -15.45 8.65 21.06
CA ARG A 575 -14.85 9.81 20.38
C ARG A 575 -14.12 9.41 19.10
N SER A 576 -13.42 8.28 19.10
CA SER A 576 -12.69 7.79 17.93
C SER A 576 -13.61 7.33 16.80
N LEU A 577 -14.79 6.79 17.13
CA LEU A 577 -15.74 6.23 16.16
C LEU A 577 -16.84 7.23 15.72
N ALA A 578 -17.41 7.99 16.65
CA ALA A 578 -18.54 8.90 16.39
C ALA A 578 -18.15 10.39 16.37
N GLY A 579 -16.89 10.70 16.70
CA GLY A 579 -16.35 12.07 16.71
C GLY A 579 -16.71 12.89 17.95
N ALA A 580 -16.10 14.08 18.04
CA ALA A 580 -16.20 14.98 19.21
C ALA A 580 -17.58 15.60 19.43
N HIS A 581 -18.46 15.52 18.43
CA HIS A 581 -19.77 16.15 18.46
C HIS A 581 -20.92 15.17 18.72
N ALA A 582 -20.62 13.87 18.93
CA ALA A 582 -21.61 12.87 19.28
C ALA A 582 -22.32 13.24 20.61
N PRO A 583 -23.66 13.11 20.71
CA PRO A 583 -24.37 13.31 21.98
C PRO A 583 -24.04 12.18 22.96
N VAL A 584 -23.24 12.48 23.99
CA VAL A 584 -22.80 11.49 25.00
C VAL A 584 -23.38 11.79 26.37
N MET A 585 -23.92 10.75 27.01
CA MET A 585 -24.48 10.79 28.35
C MET A 585 -23.83 9.73 29.23
N VAL A 586 -23.20 10.15 30.32
CA VAL A 586 -22.60 9.27 31.32
C VAL A 586 -23.60 9.05 32.45
N VAL A 587 -23.92 7.79 32.73
CA VAL A 587 -24.97 7.38 33.67
C VAL A 587 -24.39 6.47 34.74
N GLN A 588 -24.39 6.91 36.00
CA GLN A 588 -24.15 6.00 37.11
C GLN A 588 -25.42 5.18 37.36
N SER A 589 -25.34 3.86 37.27
CA SER A 589 -26.45 2.96 37.58
C SER A 589 -26.40 2.49 39.05
N GLN A 590 -27.38 1.69 39.46
CA GLN A 590 -27.48 1.10 40.81
C GLN A 590 -27.53 2.15 41.95
N CYS A 591 -27.97 3.37 41.66
CA CYS A 591 -28.14 4.43 42.65
C CYS A 591 -29.50 4.32 43.35
N ASP A 592 -29.69 3.24 44.12
CA ASP A 592 -30.97 2.93 44.78
C ASP A 592 -31.28 3.87 45.96
N ARG A 593 -30.25 4.54 46.49
CA ARG A 593 -30.31 5.59 47.51
C ARG A 593 -29.50 6.81 47.06
N VAL A 594 -29.83 7.98 47.61
CA VAL A 594 -29.12 9.23 47.30
C VAL A 594 -27.64 9.19 47.69
N CYS A 595 -27.28 8.42 48.72
CA CYS A 595 -25.89 8.26 49.16
C CYS A 595 -25.03 7.37 48.24
N ASP A 596 -25.64 6.68 47.29
CA ASP A 596 -24.93 5.78 46.37
C ASP A 596 -24.33 6.55 45.18
N GLU A 597 -24.82 7.78 44.92
CA GLU A 597 -24.35 8.67 43.87
C GLU A 597 -22.91 9.14 44.16
N GLN A 598 -22.02 8.93 43.19
CA GLN A 598 -20.60 9.28 43.24
C GLN A 598 -20.23 10.12 42.01
N GLU A 599 -19.16 10.90 42.14
CA GLU A 599 -18.67 11.71 41.03
C GLU A 599 -18.01 10.82 39.98
N ALA A 600 -18.44 10.95 38.72
CA ALA A 600 -17.89 10.18 37.61
C ALA A 600 -16.43 10.58 37.32
N PRO A 601 -15.49 9.63 37.18
CA PRO A 601 -14.07 9.89 36.96
C PRO A 601 -13.80 10.33 35.52
N ILE A 602 -14.26 11.53 35.15
CA ILE A 602 -14.14 12.09 33.80
C ILE A 602 -13.02 13.13 33.78
N PRO A 603 -12.04 13.05 32.84
CA PRO A 603 -10.97 14.03 32.71
C PRO A 603 -11.50 15.44 32.43
N GLY A 604 -10.77 16.46 32.90
CA GLY A 604 -11.12 17.86 32.64
C GLY A 604 -11.11 18.22 31.15
N SER A 605 -10.25 17.59 30.35
CA SER A 605 -10.17 17.71 28.89
C SER A 605 -10.69 16.43 28.21
N HIS A 606 -12.01 16.27 28.12
CA HIS A 606 -12.66 15.07 27.56
C HIS A 606 -12.97 15.14 26.05
N GLY A 607 -12.67 16.25 25.39
CA GLY A 607 -12.80 16.40 23.92
C GLY A 607 -14.23 16.51 23.35
N PHE A 608 -15.27 16.06 24.06
CA PHE A 608 -16.66 16.23 23.60
C PHE A 608 -17.20 17.66 23.73
N THR A 609 -17.95 18.12 22.74
CA THR A 609 -18.59 19.46 22.79
C THR A 609 -19.76 19.54 23.77
N ARG A 610 -20.51 18.45 23.95
CA ARG A 610 -21.70 18.39 24.82
C ARG A 610 -21.83 17.02 25.50
N LEU A 611 -21.17 16.86 26.65
CA LEU A 611 -21.26 15.69 27.52
C LEU A 611 -22.17 15.96 28.72
N GLN A 612 -23.07 15.02 29.03
CA GLN A 612 -23.98 15.13 30.17
C GLN A 612 -23.74 14.01 31.21
N ARG A 613 -24.05 14.27 32.49
CA ARG A 613 -23.85 13.34 33.61
C ARG A 613 -25.12 13.17 34.43
N THR A 614 -25.48 11.94 34.78
CA THR A 614 -26.62 11.68 35.67
C THR A 614 -26.43 10.37 36.45
N ALA A 615 -27.29 10.15 37.43
CA ALA A 615 -27.45 8.89 38.13
C ALA A 615 -28.86 8.32 37.92
N CYS A 616 -29.00 6.99 37.96
CA CYS A 616 -30.30 6.33 37.84
C CYS A 616 -30.38 5.04 38.66
N SER A 617 -31.60 4.65 39.01
CA SER A 617 -31.93 3.33 39.55
C SER A 617 -32.98 2.65 38.66
N ALA A 618 -32.67 1.44 38.21
CA ALA A 618 -33.64 0.61 37.52
C ALA A 618 -34.62 -0.09 38.49
N LYS A 619 -34.24 -0.22 39.77
CA LYS A 619 -34.99 -0.92 40.82
C LYS A 619 -36.10 -0.05 41.42
N GLN A 620 -35.85 1.24 41.59
CA GLN A 620 -36.83 2.20 42.11
C GLN A 620 -37.88 2.58 41.06
N ARG A 621 -39.09 2.90 41.51
CA ARG A 621 -40.21 3.25 40.63
C ARG A 621 -39.99 4.57 39.88
N ASP A 622 -39.39 5.54 40.56
CA ASP A 622 -39.02 6.90 40.13
C ASP A 622 -37.55 7.02 39.69
N GLY A 623 -36.79 5.92 39.70
CA GLY A 623 -35.34 5.95 39.50
C GLY A 623 -34.83 6.38 38.11
N LEU A 624 -35.72 6.63 37.14
CA LEU A 624 -35.39 7.20 35.82
C LEU A 624 -35.80 8.68 35.65
N GLU A 625 -36.36 9.33 36.68
CA GLU A 625 -36.89 10.71 36.57
C GLU A 625 -35.85 11.75 36.16
N ARG A 626 -34.59 11.61 36.58
CA ARG A 626 -33.47 12.48 36.17
C ARG A 626 -32.91 12.12 34.80
N PHE A 627 -32.91 10.83 34.46
CA PHE A 627 -32.30 10.30 33.24
C PHE A 627 -33.13 10.61 31.98
N LEU A 628 -34.45 10.38 32.03
CA LEU A 628 -35.32 10.51 30.87
C LEU A 628 -35.35 11.91 30.23
N PRO A 629 -35.43 13.02 30.99
CA PRO A 629 -35.41 14.36 30.40
C PRO A 629 -34.11 14.66 29.64
N MET A 630 -32.98 14.17 30.14
CA MET A 630 -31.66 14.35 29.54
C MET A 630 -31.52 13.55 28.25
N LEU A 631 -31.97 12.30 28.24
CA LEU A 631 -32.04 11.47 27.04
C LEU A 631 -32.89 12.12 25.94
N LYS A 632 -34.05 12.68 26.32
CA LYS A 632 -34.92 13.44 25.41
C LYS A 632 -34.24 14.70 24.85
N ALA A 633 -33.45 15.40 25.67
CA ALA A 633 -32.69 16.57 25.22
C ALA A 633 -31.57 16.18 24.24
N ALA A 634 -30.85 15.08 24.49
CA ALA A 634 -29.82 14.56 23.60
C ALA A 634 -30.41 14.13 22.25
N ALA A 635 -31.57 13.47 22.24
CA ALA A 635 -32.28 13.10 21.01
C ALA A 635 -32.73 14.32 20.19
N ARG A 636 -33.26 15.37 20.85
CA ARG A 636 -33.62 16.63 20.16
C ARG A 636 -32.40 17.32 19.55
N LEU A 637 -31.28 17.33 20.26
CA LEU A 637 -30.03 17.90 19.78
C LEU A 637 -29.50 17.16 18.55
N LEU A 638 -29.61 15.83 18.53
CA LEU A 638 -29.28 15.02 17.35
C LEU A 638 -30.17 15.41 16.16
N GLN A 639 -31.48 15.59 16.38
CA GLN A 639 -32.41 16.08 15.34
C GLN A 639 -32.11 17.52 14.89
N GLU A 640 -31.72 18.42 15.80
CA GLU A 640 -31.32 19.80 15.44
C GLU A 640 -30.05 19.81 14.58
N ARG A 641 -29.07 18.95 14.90
CA ARG A 641 -27.76 18.95 14.27
C ARG A 641 -27.75 18.32 12.88
N TYR A 642 -28.46 17.21 12.70
CA TYR A 642 -28.59 16.54 11.40
C TYR A 642 -29.81 17.04 10.60
N GLY A 643 -30.47 18.09 11.11
CA GLY A 643 -31.69 18.65 10.55
C GLY A 643 -32.93 17.81 10.87
N ALA A 644 -34.09 18.47 10.94
CA ALA A 644 -35.35 17.77 10.72
C ALA A 644 -35.39 17.35 9.25
N VAL A 645 -34.69 16.25 8.93
CA VAL A 645 -34.60 15.72 7.57
C VAL A 645 -36.01 15.47 7.08
N ARG A 646 -36.35 16.08 5.94
CA ARG A 646 -37.62 15.86 5.27
C ARG A 646 -37.51 14.59 4.46
N LEU A 647 -38.39 13.63 4.72
CA LEU A 647 -38.43 12.38 3.98
C LEU A 647 -39.65 12.39 3.05
N PRO A 648 -39.52 11.82 1.84
CA PRO A 648 -40.69 11.45 1.05
C PRO A 648 -41.53 10.42 1.82
N GLN A 649 -42.85 10.49 1.68
CA GLN A 649 -43.75 9.51 2.30
C GLN A 649 -43.47 8.08 1.81
N SER A 650 -43.02 7.90 0.56
CA SER A 650 -42.60 6.60 0.00
C SER A 650 -41.52 5.90 0.83
N TRP A 651 -40.55 6.64 1.39
CA TRP A 651 -39.47 6.05 2.21
C TRP A 651 -40.00 5.53 3.54
N VAL A 652 -40.99 6.21 4.11
CA VAL A 652 -41.69 5.75 5.32
C VAL A 652 -42.51 4.50 5.01
N ASP A 653 -43.20 4.48 3.87
CA ASP A 653 -43.99 3.33 3.43
C ASP A 653 -43.12 2.09 3.17
N ILE A 654 -41.94 2.27 2.53
CA ILE A 654 -40.94 1.21 2.36
C ILE A 654 -40.51 0.67 3.73
N ALA A 655 -40.16 1.56 4.67
CA ALA A 655 -39.74 1.16 6.01
C ALA A 655 -40.84 0.40 6.76
N ASP A 656 -42.10 0.83 6.65
CA ASP A 656 -43.25 0.14 7.23
C ASP A 656 -43.46 -1.26 6.64
N GLN A 657 -43.28 -1.41 5.32
CA GLN A 657 -43.39 -2.71 4.65
C GLN A 657 -42.27 -3.68 5.07
N LEU A 658 -41.03 -3.21 5.15
CA LEU A 658 -39.89 -4.02 5.65
C LEU A 658 -40.12 -4.47 7.10
N ARG A 659 -40.67 -3.58 7.94
CA ARG A 659 -41.06 -3.94 9.31
C ARG A 659 -42.16 -5.00 9.33
N ALA A 660 -43.19 -4.85 8.50
CA ALA A 660 -44.28 -5.82 8.43
C ALA A 660 -43.77 -7.21 7.99
N GLN A 661 -42.86 -7.26 7.01
CA GLN A 661 -42.22 -8.51 6.58
C GLN A 661 -41.41 -9.15 7.71
N ARG A 662 -40.60 -8.36 8.42
CA ARG A 662 -39.86 -8.84 9.60
C ARG A 662 -40.80 -9.40 10.67
N ASP A 663 -41.89 -8.71 10.97
CA ASP A 663 -42.84 -9.13 12.01
C ASP A 663 -43.60 -10.42 11.63
N VAL A 664 -43.70 -10.73 10.33
CA VAL A 664 -44.23 -12.00 9.80
C VAL A 664 -43.17 -13.12 9.79
N GLY A 665 -41.91 -12.81 10.08
CA GLY A 665 -40.81 -13.77 10.24
C GLY A 665 -39.78 -13.79 9.11
N TYR A 666 -39.82 -12.85 8.16
CA TYR A 666 -38.77 -12.71 7.16
C TYR A 666 -37.48 -12.15 7.78
N LYS A 667 -36.35 -12.79 7.48
CA LYS A 667 -35.04 -12.45 8.06
C LYS A 667 -34.22 -11.52 7.16
N THR A 668 -34.21 -11.78 5.86
CA THR A 668 -33.50 -11.01 4.84
C THR A 668 -34.40 -10.74 3.64
N LEU A 669 -34.00 -9.78 2.81
CA LEU A 669 -34.60 -9.44 1.52
C LEU A 669 -33.49 -9.28 0.49
N SER A 670 -33.63 -9.85 -0.71
CA SER A 670 -32.61 -9.70 -1.74
C SER A 670 -32.56 -8.25 -2.28
N TRP A 671 -31.41 -7.81 -2.77
CA TRP A 671 -31.28 -6.50 -3.39
C TRP A 671 -32.27 -6.26 -4.55
N PRO A 672 -32.47 -7.19 -5.50
CA PRO A 672 -33.50 -7.04 -6.53
C PRO A 672 -34.91 -6.85 -5.96
N ASP A 673 -35.30 -7.63 -4.94
CA ASP A 673 -36.63 -7.50 -4.33
C ASP A 673 -36.79 -6.15 -3.60
N TYR A 674 -35.71 -5.65 -2.98
CA TYR A 674 -35.69 -4.33 -2.38
C TYR A 674 -35.83 -3.21 -3.42
N VAL A 675 -35.18 -3.35 -4.58
CA VAL A 675 -35.33 -2.40 -5.70
C VAL A 675 -36.76 -2.41 -6.22
N GLU A 676 -37.38 -3.58 -6.38
CA GLU A 676 -38.80 -3.70 -6.76
C GLU A 676 -39.73 -3.05 -5.73
N LEU A 677 -39.46 -3.25 -4.43
CA LEU A 677 -40.20 -2.60 -3.34
C LEU A 677 -40.13 -1.07 -3.44
N CYS A 678 -38.94 -0.53 -3.71
CA CYS A 678 -38.74 0.92 -3.90
C CYS A 678 -39.52 1.44 -5.11
N GLN A 679 -39.42 0.75 -6.24
CA GLN A 679 -40.12 1.13 -7.49
C GLN A 679 -41.64 1.05 -7.35
N ALA A 680 -42.15 0.08 -6.58
CA ALA A 680 -43.57 -0.05 -6.28
C ALA A 680 -44.08 1.09 -5.38
N ALA A 681 -43.25 1.61 -4.48
CA ALA A 681 -43.57 2.77 -3.65
C ALA A 681 -43.55 4.07 -4.46
N HIS A 682 -42.49 4.30 -5.26
CA HIS A 682 -42.41 5.42 -6.19
C HIS A 682 -41.39 5.17 -7.31
N SER A 683 -41.70 5.57 -8.55
CA SER A 683 -40.85 5.28 -9.72
C SER A 683 -39.51 6.01 -9.73
N GLN A 684 -39.35 7.09 -8.97
CA GLN A 684 -38.11 7.86 -8.80
C GLN A 684 -37.45 7.62 -7.44
N ALA A 685 -37.90 6.61 -6.67
CA ALA A 685 -37.20 6.24 -5.44
C ALA A 685 -35.78 5.79 -5.77
N ILE A 686 -34.81 6.16 -4.92
CA ILE A 686 -33.39 5.87 -5.13
C ILE A 686 -32.99 4.77 -4.13
N PRO A 687 -32.95 3.48 -4.53
CA PRO A 687 -32.80 2.37 -3.60
C PRO A 687 -31.51 2.45 -2.77
N GLN A 688 -30.39 2.83 -3.39
CA GLN A 688 -29.08 2.93 -2.73
C GLN A 688 -29.09 3.97 -1.59
N VAL A 689 -29.65 5.14 -1.84
CA VAL A 689 -29.71 6.21 -0.83
C VAL A 689 -30.73 5.86 0.27
N SER A 690 -31.89 5.33 -0.12
CA SER A 690 -32.94 5.01 0.85
C SER A 690 -32.49 3.89 1.79
N ILE A 691 -31.81 2.85 1.30
CA ILE A 691 -31.34 1.76 2.16
C ILE A 691 -30.25 2.22 3.13
N GLU A 692 -29.33 3.06 2.69
CA GLU A 692 -28.27 3.63 3.54
C GLU A 692 -28.87 4.49 4.65
N TYR A 693 -29.87 5.30 4.30
CA TYR A 693 -30.62 6.06 5.28
C TYR A 693 -31.33 5.15 6.30
N LEU A 694 -32.04 4.11 5.84
CA LEU A 694 -32.73 3.16 6.72
C LEU A 694 -31.74 2.38 7.61
N HIS A 695 -30.57 2.05 7.10
CA HIS A 695 -29.48 1.43 7.86
C HIS A 695 -28.98 2.36 8.97
N ARG A 696 -28.71 3.62 8.65
CA ARG A 696 -28.28 4.65 9.62
C ARG A 696 -29.38 5.03 10.62
N ALA A 697 -30.65 4.92 10.23
CA ALA A 697 -31.79 5.05 11.16
C ALA A 697 -31.98 3.82 12.06
N GLY A 698 -31.31 2.70 11.75
CA GLY A 698 -31.33 1.46 12.54
C GLY A 698 -32.52 0.57 12.27
N GLN A 699 -33.22 0.81 11.15
CA GLN A 699 -34.40 0.04 10.78
C GLN A 699 -34.04 -1.28 10.11
N VAL A 700 -32.94 -1.28 9.36
CA VAL A 700 -32.35 -2.45 8.68
C VAL A 700 -30.84 -2.45 8.87
N PHE A 701 -30.18 -3.54 8.46
CA PHE A 701 -28.73 -3.57 8.36
C PHE A 701 -28.33 -3.91 6.92
N TRP A 702 -27.56 -3.00 6.32
CA TRP A 702 -27.09 -3.12 4.94
C TRP A 702 -25.77 -2.34 4.78
N ARG A 703 -24.86 -2.89 3.99
CA ARG A 703 -23.65 -2.23 3.50
C ARG A 703 -23.42 -2.74 2.08
N ALA A 704 -22.99 -1.87 1.18
CA ALA A 704 -22.67 -2.26 -0.19
C ALA A 704 -21.57 -3.32 -0.19
N GLU A 705 -21.65 -4.25 -1.14
CA GLU A 705 -20.71 -5.37 -1.33
C GLU A 705 -20.67 -6.37 -0.16
N LEU A 706 -21.36 -6.07 0.93
CA LEU A 706 -21.53 -6.97 2.05
C LEU A 706 -22.83 -7.79 1.93
N PHE A 707 -22.88 -8.92 2.64
CA PHE A 707 -24.09 -9.74 2.78
C PHE A 707 -24.58 -10.40 1.47
N ASP A 708 -23.72 -10.60 0.47
CA ASP A 708 -24.12 -11.13 -0.85
C ASP A 708 -25.31 -10.37 -1.46
N GLN A 709 -25.33 -9.04 -1.25
CA GLN A 709 -26.42 -8.14 -1.66
C GLN A 709 -27.77 -8.45 -0.97
N GLN A 710 -27.75 -8.96 0.27
CA GLN A 710 -28.94 -9.14 1.11
C GLN A 710 -29.14 -7.94 2.04
N VAL A 711 -30.38 -7.49 2.16
CA VAL A 711 -30.83 -6.53 3.18
C VAL A 711 -31.24 -7.31 4.42
N VAL A 712 -30.56 -7.12 5.55
CA VAL A 712 -30.90 -7.79 6.82
C VAL A 712 -32.03 -7.04 7.51
N LEU A 713 -33.20 -7.70 7.61
CA LEU A 713 -34.40 -7.17 8.26
C LEU A 713 -34.41 -7.49 9.76
N ASP A 714 -34.09 -8.74 10.10
CA ASP A 714 -33.96 -9.18 11.48
C ASP A 714 -32.50 -9.10 11.93
N GLN A 715 -32.15 -7.91 12.43
CA GLN A 715 -30.82 -7.63 12.96
C GLN A 715 -30.51 -8.48 14.21
N ALA A 716 -31.50 -8.80 15.04
CA ALA A 716 -31.28 -9.61 16.25
C ALA A 716 -30.91 -11.05 15.88
N TRP A 717 -31.57 -11.62 14.88
CA TRP A 717 -31.23 -12.93 14.32
C TRP A 717 -29.79 -12.94 13.77
N ALA A 718 -29.44 -11.98 12.92
CA ALA A 718 -28.11 -11.92 12.31
C ALA A 718 -27.00 -11.75 13.35
N LEU A 719 -27.22 -10.88 14.33
CA LEU A 719 -26.29 -10.67 15.44
C LEU A 719 -26.16 -11.93 16.30
N SER A 720 -27.26 -12.63 16.57
CA SER A 720 -27.20 -13.88 17.34
C SER A 720 -26.35 -14.93 16.63
N GLY A 721 -26.47 -15.07 15.30
CA GLY A 721 -25.64 -15.96 14.50
C GLY A 721 -24.15 -15.63 14.58
N ILE A 722 -23.80 -14.34 14.47
CA ILE A 722 -22.42 -13.83 14.51
C ILE A 722 -21.80 -13.97 15.92
N TYR A 723 -22.54 -13.56 16.97
CA TYR A 723 -22.06 -13.60 18.35
C TYR A 723 -22.00 -15.01 18.94
N ALA A 724 -22.74 -15.98 18.39
CA ALA A 724 -22.68 -17.37 18.83
C ALA A 724 -21.26 -17.97 18.74
N VAL A 725 -20.42 -17.48 17.81
CA VAL A 725 -19.02 -17.90 17.69
C VAL A 725 -18.18 -17.47 18.90
N LEU A 726 -18.60 -16.40 19.57
CA LEU A 726 -17.96 -15.87 20.78
C LEU A 726 -18.61 -16.44 22.06
N ASP A 727 -19.42 -17.50 21.96
CA ASP A 727 -20.02 -18.15 23.12
C ASP A 727 -18.96 -18.73 24.07
N ARG A 728 -19.10 -18.37 25.35
CA ARG A 728 -18.11 -18.61 26.40
C ARG A 728 -18.13 -20.03 26.94
N ALA A 729 -19.29 -20.68 26.87
CA ALA A 729 -19.49 -22.00 27.47
C ALA A 729 -19.03 -23.12 26.53
N SER A 730 -19.05 -22.88 25.22
CA SER A 730 -18.80 -23.91 24.22
C SER A 730 -17.74 -23.53 23.20
N THR A 731 -17.98 -22.50 22.39
CA THR A 731 -17.18 -22.22 21.18
C THR A 731 -15.84 -21.57 21.48
N LEU A 732 -15.82 -20.52 22.31
CA LEU A 732 -14.65 -19.69 22.55
C LEU A 732 -13.47 -20.49 23.16
N PRO A 733 -13.67 -21.34 24.20
CA PRO A 733 -12.58 -22.19 24.70
C PRO A 733 -12.01 -23.12 23.63
N MET A 734 -12.86 -23.73 22.79
CA MET A 734 -12.44 -24.68 21.75
C MET A 734 -11.68 -24.03 20.59
N ILE A 735 -12.02 -22.78 20.23
CA ILE A 735 -11.29 -22.02 19.20
C ILE A 735 -9.95 -21.53 19.77
N ARG A 736 -9.93 -21.12 21.04
CA ARG A 736 -8.71 -20.67 21.71
C ARG A 736 -7.68 -21.78 21.91
N GLU A 737 -8.12 -23.00 22.20
CA GLU A 737 -7.25 -24.19 22.24
C GLU A 737 -6.62 -24.51 20.88
N ARG A 738 -7.20 -24.03 19.77
CA ARG A 738 -6.71 -24.18 18.41
C ARG A 738 -6.03 -22.90 17.88
N ASP A 739 -5.50 -22.07 18.78
CA ASP A 739 -4.80 -20.82 18.45
C ASP A 739 -5.61 -19.87 17.55
N GLY A 740 -6.94 -19.84 17.72
CA GLY A 740 -7.82 -18.96 16.95
C GLY A 740 -8.35 -19.55 15.63
N LYS A 741 -7.93 -20.77 15.26
CA LYS A 741 -8.32 -21.46 14.02
C LYS A 741 -9.64 -22.24 14.16
N PHE A 742 -10.52 -22.13 13.16
CA PHE A 742 -11.77 -22.90 13.09
C PHE A 742 -12.24 -23.13 11.65
N THR A 743 -13.22 -24.01 11.48
CA THR A 743 -13.85 -24.36 10.19
C THR A 743 -15.37 -24.23 10.27
N GLN A 744 -16.05 -24.13 9.12
CA GLN A 744 -17.52 -24.11 9.06
C GLN A 744 -18.14 -25.35 9.73
N ASP A 745 -17.57 -26.54 9.49
CA ASP A 745 -18.04 -27.79 10.09
C ASP A 745 -17.97 -27.77 11.62
N LEU A 746 -16.92 -27.15 12.18
CA LEU A 746 -16.78 -26.99 13.62
C LEU A 746 -17.87 -26.08 14.19
N LEU A 747 -18.15 -24.95 13.54
CA LEU A 747 -19.21 -24.03 13.97
C LEU A 747 -20.60 -24.66 13.86
N ASN A 748 -20.86 -25.39 12.77
CA ASN A 748 -22.08 -26.16 12.58
C ASN A 748 -22.27 -27.21 13.70
N ALA A 749 -21.21 -27.92 14.08
CA ALA A 749 -21.27 -28.92 15.14
C ALA A 749 -21.49 -28.32 16.54
N LEU A 750 -21.06 -27.08 16.78
CA LEU A 750 -21.12 -26.44 18.11
C LEU A 750 -22.36 -25.57 18.30
N VAL A 751 -22.52 -24.54 17.45
CA VAL A 751 -23.48 -23.45 17.67
C VAL A 751 -24.47 -23.27 16.54
N TRP A 752 -24.17 -23.73 15.32
CA TRP A 752 -25.01 -23.47 14.16
C TRP A 752 -25.91 -24.62 13.70
N ARG A 753 -26.11 -25.64 14.55
CA ARG A 753 -26.97 -26.81 14.23
C ARG A 753 -28.40 -26.47 13.81
N GLU A 754 -28.90 -25.34 14.29
CA GLU A 754 -30.28 -24.87 14.05
C GLU A 754 -30.40 -23.94 12.83
N TYR A 755 -29.27 -23.53 12.22
CA TYR A 755 -29.24 -22.65 11.04
C TYR A 755 -29.03 -23.46 9.76
N SER A 756 -29.64 -23.00 8.67
CA SER A 756 -29.49 -23.62 7.35
C SER A 756 -28.08 -23.38 6.78
N SER A 757 -27.66 -24.18 5.80
CA SER A 757 -26.37 -23.99 5.13
C SER A 757 -26.25 -22.62 4.45
N GLU A 758 -27.34 -22.08 3.91
CA GLU A 758 -27.39 -20.74 3.31
C GLU A 758 -27.18 -19.65 4.37
N GLU A 759 -27.82 -19.79 5.54
CA GLU A 759 -27.65 -18.86 6.65
C GLU A 759 -26.22 -18.89 7.22
N GLN A 760 -25.61 -20.08 7.28
CA GLN A 760 -24.22 -20.23 7.74
C GLN A 760 -23.22 -19.58 6.78
N VAL A 761 -23.39 -19.74 5.47
CA VAL A 761 -22.56 -19.07 4.46
C VAL A 761 -22.73 -17.56 4.58
N LEU A 762 -23.97 -17.08 4.73
CA LEU A 762 -24.24 -15.66 4.94
C LEU A 762 -23.51 -15.16 6.19
N PHE A 763 -23.67 -15.80 7.36
CA PHE A 763 -22.97 -15.41 8.59
C PHE A 763 -21.46 -15.41 8.45
N LEU A 764 -20.88 -16.39 7.76
CA LEU A 764 -19.44 -16.41 7.49
C LEU A 764 -19.01 -15.22 6.63
N SER A 765 -19.75 -14.93 5.56
CA SER A 765 -19.55 -13.76 4.71
C SER A 765 -19.64 -12.47 5.53
N MET A 766 -20.69 -12.32 6.38
CA MET A 766 -20.85 -11.17 7.28
C MET A 766 -19.62 -10.97 8.15
N MET A 767 -19.16 -12.03 8.79
CA MET A 767 -18.09 -11.99 9.78
C MET A 767 -16.73 -11.73 9.13
N GLN A 768 -16.47 -12.29 7.94
CA GLN A 768 -15.26 -11.99 7.17
C GLN A 768 -15.21 -10.51 6.77
N GLN A 769 -16.30 -10.04 6.14
CA GLN A 769 -16.43 -8.66 5.66
C GLN A 769 -16.43 -7.63 6.79
N CYS A 770 -16.88 -8.01 7.98
CA CYS A 770 -16.83 -7.20 9.18
C CYS A 770 -15.47 -7.28 9.93
N GLY A 771 -14.45 -7.95 9.39
CA GLY A 771 -13.13 -8.03 10.04
C GLY A 771 -13.14 -8.78 11.38
N VAL A 772 -14.04 -9.75 11.53
CA VAL A 772 -14.17 -10.58 12.74
C VAL A 772 -13.21 -11.78 12.68
N PHE A 773 -13.03 -12.30 11.48
CA PHE A 773 -12.05 -13.31 11.12
C PHE A 773 -11.61 -13.08 9.68
N PHE A 774 -10.57 -13.79 9.25
CA PHE A 774 -10.14 -13.80 7.85
C PHE A 774 -9.95 -15.24 7.36
N HIS A 775 -10.15 -15.45 6.07
CA HIS A 775 -9.95 -16.72 5.39
C HIS A 775 -8.47 -16.93 5.08
N VAL A 776 -7.99 -18.17 5.18
CA VAL A 776 -6.56 -18.48 5.14
C VAL A 776 -6.20 -19.61 4.18
N SER A 777 -7.02 -20.67 4.15
CA SER A 777 -6.91 -21.81 3.23
C SER A 777 -8.26 -22.54 3.16
N ASP A 778 -8.45 -23.48 2.22
CA ASP A 778 -9.74 -24.13 1.91
C ASP A 778 -10.58 -24.51 3.16
N GLY A 779 -11.51 -23.63 3.53
CA GLY A 779 -12.44 -23.81 4.66
C GLY A 779 -11.89 -23.52 6.07
N VAL A 780 -10.69 -22.93 6.18
CA VAL A 780 -10.03 -22.57 7.45
C VAL A 780 -10.03 -21.05 7.66
N TYR A 781 -10.52 -20.65 8.83
CA TYR A 781 -10.64 -19.25 9.24
C TYR A 781 -9.87 -18.99 10.54
N ILE A 782 -9.37 -17.77 10.69
CA ILE A 782 -8.66 -17.31 11.90
C ILE A 782 -9.37 -16.10 12.51
N SER A 783 -9.67 -16.14 13.82
CA SER A 783 -10.18 -14.98 14.55
C SER A 783 -9.05 -14.21 15.25
N PRO A 784 -8.75 -12.95 14.84
CA PRO A 784 -7.68 -12.17 15.44
C PRO A 784 -7.81 -11.96 16.95
N GLY A 785 -9.06 -11.81 17.44
CA GLY A 785 -9.34 -11.59 18.86
C GLY A 785 -9.04 -12.80 19.76
N LEU A 786 -8.85 -13.99 19.18
CA LEU A 786 -8.59 -15.24 19.89
C LEU A 786 -7.18 -15.80 19.63
N LEU A 787 -6.33 -15.02 18.95
CA LEU A 787 -4.93 -15.38 18.71
C LEU A 787 -4.13 -15.50 20.01
N PRO A 788 -3.07 -16.32 20.02
CA PRO A 788 -2.19 -16.47 21.18
C PRO A 788 -1.39 -15.20 21.48
N GLU A 789 -0.85 -15.12 22.70
CA GLU A 789 0.10 -14.08 23.10
C GLU A 789 1.47 -14.28 22.41
N TYR A 790 2.21 -13.18 22.20
CA TYR A 790 3.50 -13.20 21.49
C TYR A 790 4.48 -14.26 22.02
N ALA A 791 4.53 -14.46 23.34
CA ALA A 791 5.41 -15.44 23.98
C ALA A 791 5.19 -16.89 23.49
N LYS A 792 3.98 -17.26 23.05
CA LYS A 792 3.69 -18.61 22.53
C LYS A 792 4.15 -18.81 21.09
N VAL A 793 4.25 -17.74 20.30
CA VAL A 793 4.61 -17.81 18.88
C VAL A 793 6.03 -17.32 18.60
N LEU A 794 6.78 -16.95 19.64
CA LEU A 794 8.14 -16.40 19.54
C LEU A 794 9.03 -17.26 18.62
N GLU A 795 9.08 -18.58 18.84
CA GLU A 795 9.88 -19.49 18.01
C GLU A 795 9.45 -19.53 16.53
N GLN A 796 8.17 -19.27 16.22
CA GLN A 796 7.67 -19.22 14.85
C GLN A 796 8.00 -17.87 14.21
N VAL A 797 7.88 -16.78 14.97
CA VAL A 797 8.24 -15.43 14.53
C VAL A 797 9.74 -15.35 14.28
N GLU A 798 10.59 -15.87 15.16
CA GLU A 798 12.06 -15.87 15.00
C GLU A 798 12.54 -16.66 13.78
N LYS A 799 11.78 -17.67 13.34
CA LYS A 799 12.07 -18.40 12.08
C LYS A 799 11.85 -17.54 10.84
N ILE A 800 10.95 -16.56 10.92
CA ILE A 800 10.57 -15.68 9.82
C ILE A 800 11.37 -14.37 9.90
N TRP A 801 11.38 -13.72 11.07
CA TRP A 801 11.91 -12.40 11.33
C TRP A 801 13.07 -12.43 12.33
N CYS A 802 14.25 -11.95 11.92
CA CYS A 802 15.41 -11.73 12.80
C CYS A 802 15.61 -10.22 13.00
N GLU A 803 16.04 -9.75 14.18
CA GLU A 803 16.14 -8.31 14.50
C GLU A 803 17.03 -7.49 13.55
N GLN A 804 17.97 -8.13 12.84
CA GLN A 804 18.87 -7.50 11.87
C GLN A 804 18.29 -7.45 10.44
N ALA A 805 17.03 -7.88 10.24
CA ALA A 805 16.42 -8.00 8.93
C ALA A 805 15.69 -6.74 8.42
N ALA A 806 15.50 -5.71 9.26
CA ALA A 806 14.78 -4.50 8.87
C ALA A 806 15.62 -3.63 7.92
N GLU A 807 15.26 -3.60 6.64
CA GLU A 807 15.82 -2.70 5.63
C GLU A 807 14.91 -1.49 5.37
N ALA A 808 13.62 -1.61 5.69
CA ALA A 808 12.66 -0.49 5.73
C ALA A 808 11.73 -0.62 6.95
N ARG A 809 11.35 0.53 7.54
CA ARG A 809 10.56 0.60 8.77
C ARG A 809 9.72 1.88 8.83
N ALA A 810 8.41 1.71 9.03
CA ALA A 810 7.46 2.79 9.26
C ALA A 810 6.66 2.59 10.55
N CYS A 811 6.39 3.67 11.25
CA CYS A 811 5.63 3.73 12.49
C CYS A 811 4.34 4.52 12.26
N LEU A 812 3.19 3.88 12.49
CA LEU A 812 1.87 4.48 12.42
C LEU A 812 1.39 4.76 13.84
N GLU A 813 1.46 6.02 14.26
CA GLU A 813 1.07 6.43 15.62
C GLU A 813 -0.42 6.76 15.70
N TYR A 814 -1.12 6.11 16.62
CA TYR A 814 -2.52 6.36 16.91
C TYR A 814 -2.68 7.12 18.23
N HIS A 815 -3.49 8.18 18.18
CA HIS A 815 -3.90 8.87 19.39
C HIS A 815 -4.69 7.97 20.36
N PHE A 816 -5.45 7.03 19.81
CA PHE A 816 -6.20 6.02 20.56
C PHE A 816 -6.28 4.73 19.71
N LEU A 817 -5.55 3.70 20.10
CA LEU A 817 -5.51 2.41 19.39
C LEU A 817 -6.40 1.40 20.12
N HIS A 818 -7.62 1.21 19.62
CA HIS A 818 -8.55 0.23 20.18
C HIS A 818 -8.49 -1.13 19.44
N GLU A 819 -8.98 -2.19 20.08
CA GLU A 819 -8.89 -3.56 19.53
C GLU A 819 -9.52 -3.72 18.13
N GLY A 820 -10.63 -3.01 17.86
CA GLY A 820 -11.26 -3.01 16.54
C GLY A 820 -10.32 -2.61 15.38
N VAL A 821 -9.45 -1.61 15.56
CA VAL A 821 -8.47 -1.20 14.53
C VAL A 821 -7.47 -2.33 14.28
N LEU A 822 -6.94 -2.91 15.35
CA LEU A 822 -5.98 -4.01 15.28
C LEU A 822 -6.56 -5.26 14.59
N ARG A 823 -7.82 -5.60 14.88
CA ARG A 823 -8.51 -6.71 14.21
C ARG A 823 -8.65 -6.44 12.70
N ALA A 824 -9.07 -5.24 12.33
CA ALA A 824 -9.20 -4.86 10.92
C ALA A 824 -7.86 -4.92 10.19
N VAL A 825 -6.77 -4.45 10.80
CA VAL A 825 -5.40 -4.56 10.28
C VAL A 825 -5.02 -6.03 10.08
N LEU A 826 -5.20 -6.88 11.11
CA LEU A 826 -4.88 -8.30 11.03
C LEU A 826 -5.76 -9.06 10.02
N CYS A 827 -7.02 -8.68 9.84
CA CYS A 827 -7.88 -9.26 8.80
C CYS A 827 -7.42 -8.86 7.40
N ALA A 828 -7.16 -7.57 7.17
CA ALA A 828 -6.74 -7.04 5.87
C ALA A 828 -5.39 -7.63 5.40
N ILE A 829 -4.47 -7.85 6.34
CA ILE A 829 -3.15 -8.44 6.04
C ILE A 829 -3.19 -9.96 6.10
N GLY A 830 -3.96 -10.55 7.02
CA GLY A 830 -3.97 -12.00 7.26
C GLY A 830 -4.52 -12.81 6.09
N GLU A 831 -5.54 -12.29 5.39
CA GLU A 831 -6.05 -12.90 4.16
C GLU A 831 -4.96 -12.98 3.08
N LYS A 832 -4.04 -12.00 3.06
CA LYS A 832 -2.90 -11.96 2.16
C LYS A 832 -1.74 -12.85 2.66
N ALA A 833 -1.44 -12.84 3.95
CA ALA A 833 -0.30 -13.53 4.53
C ALA A 833 -0.44 -15.07 4.57
N GLY A 834 -1.67 -15.60 4.58
CA GLY A 834 -1.94 -17.04 4.41
C GLY A 834 -1.60 -17.92 5.62
N GLU A 835 -1.70 -19.25 5.45
CA GLU A 835 -1.71 -20.23 6.57
C GLU A 835 -0.41 -20.33 7.35
N HIS A 836 0.69 -20.07 6.66
CA HIS A 836 2.01 -20.33 7.20
C HIS A 836 2.63 -19.13 7.92
N ALA A 837 1.96 -17.97 7.91
CA ALA A 837 2.36 -16.82 8.69
C ALA A 837 2.22 -17.08 10.20
N ALA A 838 3.07 -16.41 10.99
CA ALA A 838 3.01 -16.45 12.44
C ALA A 838 2.11 -15.30 12.92
N TYR A 839 0.95 -15.64 13.49
CA TYR A 839 -0.04 -14.69 13.99
C TYR A 839 -0.07 -14.66 15.52
N TRP A 840 -0.18 -13.48 16.11
CA TRP A 840 -0.46 -13.30 17.53
C TRP A 840 -1.41 -12.12 17.76
N LYS A 841 -1.90 -11.99 18.99
CA LYS A 841 -2.90 -10.99 19.35
C LYS A 841 -2.55 -9.56 18.92
N THR A 842 -1.27 -9.22 18.84
CA THR A 842 -0.77 -7.86 18.56
C THR A 842 0.11 -7.77 17.30
N GLY A 843 0.03 -8.73 16.38
CA GLY A 843 0.81 -8.65 15.15
C GLY A 843 0.85 -9.92 14.30
N VAL A 844 1.58 -9.82 13.19
CA VAL A 844 1.80 -10.88 12.22
C VAL A 844 3.23 -10.81 11.68
N ALA A 845 3.83 -11.97 11.43
CA ALA A 845 5.09 -12.10 10.70
C ALA A 845 4.95 -13.11 9.58
N TYR A 846 5.35 -12.74 8.37
CA TYR A 846 5.26 -13.57 7.18
C TYR A 846 6.40 -13.27 6.20
N TYR A 847 6.49 -14.06 5.13
CA TYR A 847 7.46 -13.82 4.07
C TYR A 847 6.75 -13.26 2.84
N ASP A 848 7.19 -12.12 2.34
CA ASP A 848 6.57 -11.47 1.20
C ASP A 848 7.28 -11.82 -0.11
N GLY A 849 6.50 -12.21 -1.12
CA GLY A 849 7.02 -12.62 -2.42
C GLY A 849 7.58 -11.46 -3.26
N GLN A 850 7.08 -10.24 -3.08
CA GLN A 850 7.52 -9.03 -3.79
C GLN A 850 8.80 -8.47 -3.16
N ALA A 851 8.87 -8.35 -1.83
CA ALA A 851 10.10 -7.97 -1.13
C ALA A 851 11.19 -9.05 -1.21
N LYS A 852 10.80 -10.30 -1.50
CA LYS A 852 11.64 -11.50 -1.36
C LYS A 852 12.35 -11.50 -0.01
N GLY A 853 11.59 -11.23 1.05
CA GLY A 853 12.13 -11.10 2.38
C GLY A 853 11.03 -11.09 3.45
N PRO A 854 11.44 -11.12 4.72
CA PRO A 854 10.50 -11.21 5.82
C PRO A 854 9.80 -9.86 6.02
N VAL A 855 8.57 -9.92 6.51
CA VAL A 855 7.75 -8.77 6.91
C VAL A 855 7.24 -9.04 8.31
N ARG A 856 7.27 -8.00 9.16
CA ARG A 856 6.72 -8.02 10.50
C ARG A 856 5.86 -6.79 10.73
N ILE A 857 4.68 -7.02 11.25
CA ILE A 857 3.77 -5.97 11.70
C ILE A 857 3.49 -6.24 13.16
N SER A 858 3.78 -5.26 14.03
CA SER A 858 3.56 -5.41 15.45
C SER A 858 3.06 -4.13 16.11
N VAL A 859 2.19 -4.28 17.09
CA VAL A 859 1.71 -3.17 17.90
C VAL A 859 2.61 -2.95 19.10
N GLU A 860 3.05 -1.71 19.29
CA GLU A 860 3.77 -1.27 20.47
C GLU A 860 2.91 -0.26 21.27
N PRO A 861 2.61 -0.53 22.55
CA PRO A 861 1.91 0.44 23.40
C PRO A 861 2.84 1.61 23.72
N LEU A 862 2.35 2.84 23.55
CA LEU A 862 3.10 4.08 23.84
C LEU A 862 2.73 4.70 25.21
N GLY A 863 1.86 4.06 25.99
CA GLY A 863 1.37 4.56 27.28
C GLY A 863 1.76 3.69 28.47
N VAL A 864 2.12 4.34 29.58
CA VAL A 864 2.35 3.72 30.91
C VAL A 864 1.03 3.58 31.69
N ASP A 865 0.03 4.40 31.36
CA ASP A 865 -1.28 4.42 32.01
C ASP A 865 -2.36 3.78 31.13
N ALA A 866 -3.11 2.82 31.70
CA ALA A 866 -4.22 2.11 31.04
C ALA A 866 -5.35 3.04 30.54
N SER A 867 -5.33 4.32 30.91
CA SER A 867 -6.34 5.33 30.57
C SER A 867 -6.13 6.05 29.24
N SER A 868 -4.93 6.06 28.65
CA SER A 868 -4.68 6.84 27.42
C SER A 868 -4.64 6.03 26.13
N ALA A 869 -4.53 4.69 26.20
CA ALA A 869 -4.54 3.74 25.07
C ALA A 869 -3.87 4.23 23.76
N ARG A 870 -2.81 5.03 23.89
CA ARG A 870 -1.95 5.45 22.78
C ARG A 870 -1.11 4.24 22.37
N GLY A 871 -1.05 3.98 21.09
CA GLY A 871 -0.29 2.87 20.54
C GLY A 871 0.24 3.21 19.17
N ARG A 872 1.31 2.53 18.77
CA ARG A 872 1.81 2.59 17.41
C ARG A 872 1.79 1.22 16.77
N ILE A 873 1.47 1.17 15.49
CA ILE A 873 1.65 -0.02 14.66
C ILE A 873 2.98 0.17 13.94
N VAL A 874 3.90 -0.76 14.15
CA VAL A 874 5.21 -0.76 13.49
C VAL A 874 5.16 -1.76 12.35
N VAL A 875 5.51 -1.31 11.15
CA VAL A 875 5.61 -2.11 9.93
C VAL A 875 7.07 -2.17 9.52
N GLU A 876 7.61 -3.38 9.44
CA GLU A 876 9.01 -3.64 9.13
C GLU A 876 9.10 -4.65 8.00
N ALA A 877 10.01 -4.43 7.05
CA ALA A 877 10.32 -5.38 5.99
C ALA A 877 11.83 -5.49 5.75
N GLY A 878 12.26 -6.66 5.30
CA GLY A 878 13.62 -6.93 4.83
C GLY A 878 13.65 -7.36 3.38
N GLY A 879 14.78 -7.16 2.70
CA GLY A 879 15.00 -7.56 1.32
C GLY A 879 14.92 -6.39 0.33
N ARG A 880 15.38 -6.64 -0.91
CA ARG A 880 15.58 -5.59 -1.94
C ARG A 880 14.34 -4.76 -2.29
N GLY A 881 13.14 -5.22 -1.95
CA GLY A 881 11.86 -4.51 -2.16
C GLY A 881 11.18 -4.00 -0.88
N ALA A 882 11.90 -3.96 0.26
CA ALA A 882 11.34 -3.65 1.57
C ALA A 882 10.60 -2.31 1.63
N ALA A 883 11.18 -1.23 1.08
CA ALA A 883 10.57 0.11 1.13
C ALA A 883 9.21 0.18 0.41
N GLY A 884 9.09 -0.45 -0.78
CA GLY A 884 7.84 -0.49 -1.53
C GLY A 884 6.74 -1.29 -0.81
N VAL A 885 7.10 -2.40 -0.16
CA VAL A 885 6.14 -3.21 0.62
C VAL A 885 5.70 -2.47 1.88
N VAL A 886 6.61 -1.81 2.60
CA VAL A 886 6.25 -0.98 3.77
C VAL A 886 5.35 0.18 3.35
N ALA A 887 5.60 0.82 2.21
CA ALA A 887 4.75 1.91 1.70
C ALA A 887 3.33 1.40 1.40
N HIS A 888 3.21 0.31 0.63
CA HIS A 888 1.90 -0.28 0.30
C HIS A 888 1.12 -0.76 1.54
N LEU A 889 1.81 -1.37 2.51
CA LEU A 889 1.19 -1.80 3.77
C LEU A 889 0.75 -0.61 4.62
N THR A 890 1.56 0.45 4.67
CA THR A 890 1.23 1.68 5.40
C THR A 890 0.00 2.35 4.80
N GLU A 891 -0.04 2.49 3.47
CA GLU A 891 -1.19 3.01 2.73
C GLU A 891 -2.44 2.15 2.96
N SER A 892 -2.31 0.82 2.86
CA SER A 892 -3.40 -0.13 3.12
C SER A 892 -3.95 0.02 4.55
N ILE A 893 -3.09 0.24 5.55
CA ILE A 893 -3.52 0.46 6.94
C ILE A 893 -4.19 1.82 7.10
N GLN A 894 -3.71 2.87 6.43
CA GLN A 894 -4.33 4.20 6.45
C GLN A 894 -5.71 4.23 5.79
N GLN A 895 -5.96 3.35 4.81
CA GLN A 895 -7.26 3.18 4.16
C GLN A 895 -8.31 2.49 5.06
N ILE A 896 -7.90 1.86 6.17
CA ILE A 896 -8.84 1.22 7.10
C ILE A 896 -9.66 2.31 7.81
N ARG A 897 -10.94 2.42 7.42
CA ARG A 897 -11.89 3.45 7.89
C ARG A 897 -12.41 3.27 9.33
N ILE A 898 -11.70 2.54 10.20
CA ILE A 898 -12.10 2.33 11.61
C ILE A 898 -11.29 3.26 12.51
N GLY A 899 -11.97 4.23 13.13
CA GLY A 899 -11.35 5.17 14.06
C GLY A 899 -10.67 6.36 13.37
N GLN A 900 -9.78 7.04 14.10
CA GLN A 900 -9.00 8.16 13.56
C GLN A 900 -7.78 7.65 12.80
N ALA A 901 -7.46 8.29 11.67
CA ALA A 901 -6.28 7.95 10.88
C ALA A 901 -4.98 8.16 11.68
N PRO A 902 -3.98 7.27 11.53
CA PRO A 902 -2.70 7.41 12.21
C PRO A 902 -1.81 8.46 11.57
N THR A 903 -0.88 9.00 12.34
CA THR A 903 0.25 9.77 11.81
C THR A 903 1.41 8.83 11.47
N VAL A 904 1.90 8.90 10.24
CA VAL A 904 2.97 8.02 9.73
C VAL A 904 4.33 8.70 9.91
N GLN A 905 5.29 7.95 10.43
CA GLN A 905 6.69 8.36 10.54
C GLN A 905 7.59 7.25 9.97
N TRP A 906 8.45 7.58 9.02
CA TRP A 906 9.46 6.66 8.50
C TRP A 906 10.70 6.70 9.39
N GLU A 907 11.16 5.54 9.86
CA GLU A 907 12.37 5.44 10.69
C GLU A 907 13.58 4.94 9.87
N ILE A 908 13.36 4.08 8.85
CA ILE A 908 14.41 3.51 7.99
C ILE A 908 13.85 3.33 6.57
N GLY A 909 14.62 3.75 5.54
CA GLY A 909 14.28 3.56 4.13
C GLY A 909 13.05 4.37 3.72
N GLU A 910 13.19 5.70 3.63
CA GLU A 910 12.09 6.60 3.25
C GLU A 910 11.42 6.16 1.94
N ALA A 911 10.09 6.27 1.91
CA ALA A 911 9.36 6.29 0.65
C ALA A 911 9.85 7.49 -0.17
N CYS A 912 10.12 7.27 -1.46
CA CYS A 912 10.15 8.37 -2.40
C CYS A 912 8.79 9.09 -2.27
N HIS A 913 8.79 10.33 -1.79
CA HIS A 913 7.61 11.19 -1.82
C HIS A 913 7.32 11.56 -3.28
N ASP A 914 6.76 10.62 -4.02
CA ASP A 914 5.98 10.92 -5.21
C ASP A 914 4.59 11.35 -4.72
N SER A 915 4.48 12.60 -4.25
CA SER A 915 3.20 13.30 -4.34
C SER A 915 3.02 13.71 -5.80
N GLU A 916 2.82 12.72 -6.67
CA GLU A 916 2.29 12.93 -8.01
C GLU A 916 0.78 12.71 -7.92
N ASP A 917 0.02 13.65 -8.47
CA ASP A 917 -1.36 13.44 -8.88
C ASP A 917 -1.39 12.23 -9.83
N ILE A 918 -1.56 11.03 -9.26
CA ILE A 918 -1.93 9.84 -10.00
C ILE A 918 -3.42 10.01 -10.30
N ASP A 919 -3.74 10.06 -11.59
CA ASP A 919 -5.11 10.03 -12.07
C ASP A 919 -5.75 8.69 -11.65
N PHE A 920 -6.57 8.73 -10.59
CA PHE A 920 -7.13 7.56 -9.90
C PHE A 920 -8.27 6.85 -10.67
N GLY A 921 -8.49 7.19 -11.94
CA GLY A 921 -9.62 6.67 -12.74
C GLY A 921 -9.51 5.23 -13.23
N ASP A 922 -8.30 4.65 -13.35
CA ASP A 922 -8.10 3.36 -14.07
C ASP A 922 -7.45 2.24 -13.23
N ILE A 923 -7.18 2.45 -11.93
CA ILE A 923 -6.46 1.46 -11.08
C ILE A 923 -7.40 0.54 -10.30
N LEU A 924 -8.70 0.85 -10.21
CA LEU A 924 -9.65 0.06 -9.41
C LEU A 924 -10.11 -1.26 -10.05
N ASP A 925 -9.83 -1.51 -11.34
CA ASP A 925 -10.33 -2.70 -12.06
C ASP A 925 -9.27 -3.78 -12.40
N GLN A 926 -8.03 -3.70 -11.89
CA GLN A 926 -6.96 -4.65 -12.26
C GLN A 926 -6.34 -5.49 -11.13
N HIS A 927 -6.84 -5.40 -9.89
CA HIS A 927 -6.29 -6.18 -8.78
C HIS A 927 -7.08 -7.48 -8.49
N GLU A 928 -7.26 -8.32 -9.50
CA GLU A 928 -7.60 -9.72 -9.28
C GLU A 928 -6.36 -10.52 -8.82
N HIS A 929 -6.42 -10.96 -7.56
CA HIS A 929 -5.82 -12.17 -6.97
C HIS A 929 -4.50 -12.71 -7.56
N GLN A 930 -3.36 -12.27 -7.00
CA GLN A 930 -2.18 -13.13 -6.93
C GLN A 930 -1.98 -13.61 -5.50
N ALA A 931 -2.14 -14.93 -5.29
CA ALA A 931 -1.87 -15.59 -4.03
C ALA A 931 -0.40 -15.38 -3.61
N PHE A 932 -0.18 -14.99 -2.36
CA PHE A 932 1.14 -14.88 -1.76
C PHE A 932 1.75 -16.28 -1.58
N ALA A 933 3.03 -16.41 -1.93
CA ALA A 933 3.68 -17.70 -2.16
C ALA A 933 3.87 -18.55 -0.89
N GLU A 934 3.79 -19.87 -1.07
CA GLU A 934 4.02 -20.92 -0.06
C GLU A 934 5.32 -20.71 0.73
N ILE A 935 5.24 -20.96 2.05
CA ILE A 935 6.43 -21.05 2.90
C ILE A 935 7.17 -22.34 2.57
N GLN A 936 8.37 -22.21 2.03
CA GLN A 936 9.38 -23.25 2.20
C GLN A 936 10.12 -23.00 3.51
N PRO A 937 10.10 -23.94 4.48
CA PRO A 937 10.87 -23.78 5.71
C PRO A 937 12.35 -23.62 5.38
N ARG A 938 13.01 -22.61 5.98
CA ARG A 938 14.46 -22.42 5.88
C ARG A 938 15.16 -23.75 6.18
N ALA A 939 15.85 -24.31 5.20
CA ALA A 939 16.73 -25.45 5.41
C ALA A 939 17.85 -25.02 6.38
N MET A 940 18.13 -25.84 7.40
CA MET A 940 19.30 -25.63 8.27
C MET A 940 20.55 -25.38 7.41
N PRO A 941 21.39 -24.37 7.73
CA PRO A 941 22.59 -24.10 6.95
C PRO A 941 23.46 -25.36 6.87
N SER A 942 23.93 -25.67 5.67
CA SER A 942 24.73 -26.87 5.42
C SER A 942 26.21 -26.56 5.62
N VAL A 943 26.86 -27.29 6.53
CA VAL A 943 28.30 -27.19 6.81
C VAL A 943 28.97 -28.50 6.42
N TYR A 944 30.04 -28.43 5.64
CA TYR A 944 30.76 -29.62 5.17
C TYR A 944 31.99 -29.89 6.04
N VAL A 945 32.29 -31.17 6.28
CA VAL A 945 33.48 -31.59 7.05
C VAL A 945 34.39 -32.44 6.18
N SER A 946 35.62 -31.95 5.97
CA SER A 946 36.69 -32.66 5.26
C SER A 946 37.68 -33.26 6.26
N TYR A 947 37.90 -34.58 6.20
CA TYR A 947 38.78 -35.32 7.12
C TYR A 947 39.26 -36.66 6.50
N ALA A 948 40.27 -37.29 7.10
CA ALA A 948 40.78 -38.60 6.65
C ALA A 948 40.14 -39.76 7.44
N TRP A 949 39.70 -40.82 6.75
CA TRP A 949 39.04 -41.96 7.39
C TRP A 949 39.99 -42.75 8.32
N GLY A 950 39.52 -43.10 9.53
CA GLY A 950 40.18 -43.97 10.50
C GLY A 950 40.98 -43.25 11.60
N GLY A 951 40.95 -43.79 12.82
CA GLY A 951 41.75 -43.32 13.96
C GLY A 951 41.13 -42.14 14.72
N GLU A 952 41.98 -41.24 15.24
CA GLU A 952 41.60 -40.07 16.07
C GLU A 952 40.79 -39.01 15.30
N SER A 953 40.88 -38.98 13.96
CA SER A 953 40.11 -38.06 13.12
C SER A 953 38.61 -38.37 13.13
N ASP A 954 38.23 -39.66 13.17
CA ASP A 954 36.83 -40.10 13.19
C ASP A 954 36.13 -39.74 14.52
N ALA A 955 36.83 -39.93 15.64
CA ALA A 955 36.31 -39.60 16.97
C ALA A 955 36.11 -38.08 17.13
N THR A 956 37.04 -37.29 16.62
CA THR A 956 36.99 -35.82 16.64
C THR A 956 35.83 -35.28 15.80
N VAL A 957 35.61 -35.84 14.60
CA VAL A 957 34.51 -35.42 13.71
C VAL A 957 33.15 -35.81 14.28
N ALA A 958 33.02 -36.97 14.93
CA ALA A 958 31.78 -37.36 15.60
C ALA A 958 31.41 -36.41 16.75
N ALA A 959 32.38 -36.06 17.60
CA ALA A 959 32.17 -35.09 18.68
C ALA A 959 31.80 -33.69 18.16
N LEU A 960 32.44 -33.25 17.07
CA LEU A 960 32.16 -31.97 16.42
C LEU A 960 30.77 -31.94 15.76
N GLN A 961 30.33 -33.07 15.19
CA GLN A 961 28.98 -33.21 14.66
C GLN A 961 27.93 -33.10 15.76
N ASP A 962 28.12 -33.79 16.89
CA ASP A 962 27.18 -33.72 18.02
C ASP A 962 27.08 -32.30 18.61
N ALA A 963 28.19 -31.56 18.65
CA ALA A 963 28.22 -30.17 19.13
C ALA A 963 27.51 -29.19 18.17
N LEU A 964 27.54 -29.46 16.86
CA LEU A 964 26.98 -28.59 15.82
C LEU A 964 25.55 -28.96 15.39
N ALA A 965 25.12 -30.20 15.66
CA ALA A 965 23.82 -30.75 15.27
C ALA A 965 22.59 -29.90 15.66
N PRO A 966 22.58 -29.15 16.79
CA PRO A 966 21.44 -28.29 17.13
C PRO A 966 21.29 -27.07 16.22
N TRP A 967 22.34 -26.68 15.49
CA TRP A 967 22.44 -25.37 14.83
C TRP A 967 22.58 -25.46 13.31
N VAL A 968 23.30 -26.47 12.80
CA VAL A 968 23.60 -26.62 11.36
C VAL A 968 23.44 -28.07 10.91
N LYS A 969 23.13 -28.26 9.62
CA LYS A 969 23.17 -29.59 9.00
C LYS A 969 24.60 -29.91 8.60
N VAL A 970 25.25 -30.78 9.37
CA VAL A 970 26.63 -31.21 9.11
C VAL A 970 26.64 -32.32 8.05
N HIS A 971 27.32 -32.08 6.93
CA HIS A 971 27.52 -33.05 5.85
C HIS A 971 28.93 -33.62 5.91
N ARG A 972 29.03 -34.95 5.99
CA ARG A 972 30.29 -35.69 5.94
C ARG A 972 30.14 -36.93 5.08
N ASP A 973 31.26 -37.38 4.52
CA ASP A 973 31.36 -38.47 3.55
C ASP A 973 30.54 -39.74 3.95
N LYS A 974 30.68 -40.19 5.21
CA LYS A 974 29.97 -41.39 5.74
C LYS A 974 28.44 -41.29 5.83
N ASP A 975 27.89 -40.09 5.92
CA ASP A 975 26.43 -39.89 6.13
C ASP A 975 25.71 -39.53 4.82
N VAL A 976 26.45 -39.07 3.81
CA VAL A 976 25.89 -38.54 2.54
C VAL A 976 26.09 -39.52 1.38
N MET A 977 27.22 -40.26 1.30
CA MET A 977 27.50 -41.16 0.18
C MET A 977 26.87 -42.56 0.37
N ARG A 978 26.13 -43.03 -0.64
CA ARG A 978 25.56 -44.39 -0.75
C ARG A 978 26.35 -45.23 -1.74
N THR A 979 26.21 -46.56 -1.66
CA THR A 979 26.86 -47.49 -2.61
C THR A 979 26.46 -47.17 -4.06
N GLY A 980 27.39 -46.63 -4.84
CA GLY A 980 27.17 -46.23 -6.24
C GLY A 980 27.37 -44.74 -6.52
N ASP A 981 27.48 -43.90 -5.47
CA ASP A 981 27.67 -42.45 -5.62
C ASP A 981 29.10 -42.08 -6.04
N SER A 982 29.22 -40.97 -6.78
CA SER A 982 30.51 -40.50 -7.29
C SER A 982 31.27 -39.71 -6.22
N ILE A 983 32.39 -40.27 -5.77
CA ILE A 983 33.33 -39.60 -4.84
C ILE A 983 33.72 -38.21 -5.38
N ARG A 984 33.86 -38.07 -6.70
CA ARG A 984 34.19 -36.79 -7.34
C ARG A 984 33.10 -35.72 -7.23
N GLN A 985 31.83 -36.11 -7.31
CA GLN A 985 30.72 -35.14 -7.16
C GLN A 985 30.68 -34.58 -5.73
N PHE A 986 30.92 -35.44 -4.73
CA PHE A 986 30.99 -35.02 -3.34
C PHE A 986 32.21 -34.10 -3.05
N GLU A 987 33.38 -34.41 -3.62
CA GLU A 987 34.57 -33.54 -3.54
C GLU A 987 34.33 -32.15 -4.15
N GLU A 988 33.60 -32.08 -5.27
CA GLU A 988 33.19 -30.82 -5.92
C GLU A 988 32.18 -30.05 -5.06
N GLU A 989 31.19 -30.73 -4.45
CA GLU A 989 30.21 -30.14 -3.53
C GLU A 989 30.87 -29.52 -2.29
N ILE A 990 31.87 -30.17 -1.70
CA ILE A 990 32.66 -29.60 -0.59
C ILE A 990 33.35 -28.30 -1.05
N GLY A 991 33.89 -28.25 -2.27
CA GLY A 991 34.48 -27.05 -2.85
C GLY A 991 33.51 -25.88 -3.02
N HIS A 992 32.21 -26.17 -3.15
CA HIS A 992 31.12 -25.19 -3.23
C HIS A 992 30.59 -24.73 -1.86
N GLY A 993 30.94 -25.42 -0.77
CA GLY A 993 30.56 -25.06 0.58
C GLY A 993 31.03 -23.67 0.98
N LEU A 994 30.10 -22.83 1.46
CA LEU A 994 30.40 -21.49 1.97
C LEU A 994 31.10 -21.53 3.35
N CYS A 995 30.90 -22.61 4.11
CA CYS A 995 31.57 -22.89 5.38
C CYS A 995 31.99 -24.36 5.43
N VAL A 996 33.30 -24.62 5.44
CA VAL A 996 33.89 -25.96 5.46
C VAL A 996 34.81 -26.13 6.65
N ILE A 997 34.61 -27.18 7.44
CA ILE A 997 35.45 -27.55 8.57
C ILE A 997 36.49 -28.56 8.08
N VAL A 998 37.77 -28.26 8.28
CA VAL A 998 38.89 -29.10 7.83
C VAL A 998 39.60 -29.67 9.03
N VAL A 999 39.57 -30.99 9.21
CA VAL A 999 40.27 -31.70 10.28
C VAL A 999 41.60 -32.24 9.77
N LEU A 1000 42.70 -31.58 10.13
CA LEU A 1000 44.05 -31.87 9.66
C LEU A 1000 44.77 -32.87 10.59
N SER A 1001 45.18 -34.01 10.03
CA SER A 1001 45.99 -35.04 10.68
C SER A 1001 47.18 -35.48 9.81
N ALA A 1002 48.10 -36.28 10.35
CA ALA A 1002 49.24 -36.81 9.57
C ALA A 1002 48.77 -37.59 8.34
N LYS A 1003 47.63 -38.27 8.50
CA LYS A 1003 46.99 -39.09 7.46
C LYS A 1003 46.29 -38.22 6.42
N TYR A 1004 45.62 -37.15 6.84
CA TYR A 1004 44.98 -36.18 5.95
C TYR A 1004 45.96 -35.57 4.95
N THR A 1005 47.10 -35.09 5.46
CA THR A 1005 48.14 -34.43 4.64
C THR A 1005 48.87 -35.36 3.66
N GLN A 1006 48.61 -36.68 3.70
CA GLN A 1006 49.21 -37.69 2.83
C GLN A 1006 48.18 -38.39 1.91
N SER A 1007 46.89 -38.17 2.15
CA SER A 1007 45.77 -38.74 1.39
C SER A 1007 45.61 -38.04 0.04
N VAL A 1008 45.29 -38.78 -1.02
CA VAL A 1008 45.05 -38.16 -2.34
C VAL A 1008 43.69 -37.45 -2.37
N ASP A 1009 42.67 -38.05 -1.76
CA ASP A 1009 41.29 -37.55 -1.83
C ASP A 1009 41.12 -36.28 -0.99
N CYS A 1010 41.59 -36.28 0.27
CA CYS A 1010 41.57 -35.10 1.14
C CYS A 1010 42.33 -33.90 0.53
N MET A 1011 43.42 -34.17 -0.19
CA MET A 1011 44.20 -33.13 -0.84
C MET A 1011 43.52 -32.58 -2.10
N ARG A 1012 42.67 -33.37 -2.75
CA ARG A 1012 41.82 -32.90 -3.86
C ARG A 1012 40.68 -32.03 -3.35
N GLU A 1013 40.03 -32.40 -2.25
CA GLU A 1013 39.02 -31.57 -1.58
C GLU A 1013 39.60 -30.19 -1.21
N LEU A 1014 40.78 -30.14 -0.59
CA LEU A 1014 41.48 -28.88 -0.32
C LEU A 1014 41.79 -28.10 -1.60
N GLY A 1015 42.19 -28.79 -2.66
CA GLY A 1015 42.43 -28.19 -3.97
C GLY A 1015 41.20 -27.49 -4.53
N PHE A 1016 40.04 -28.13 -4.51
CA PHE A 1016 38.79 -27.52 -4.98
C PHE A 1016 38.38 -26.30 -4.15
N ILE A 1017 38.52 -26.37 -2.82
CA ILE A 1017 38.25 -25.22 -1.94
C ILE A 1017 39.20 -24.06 -2.26
N TRP A 1018 40.49 -24.34 -2.49
CA TRP A 1018 41.51 -23.34 -2.82
C TRP A 1018 41.27 -22.67 -4.18
N GLU A 1019 40.91 -23.45 -5.19
CA GLU A 1019 40.59 -22.92 -6.52
C GLU A 1019 39.33 -22.05 -6.51
N ARG A 1020 38.29 -22.48 -5.77
CA ARG A 1020 37.05 -21.70 -5.61
C ARG A 1020 37.21 -20.44 -4.78
N ALA A 1021 38.22 -20.39 -3.91
CA ALA A 1021 38.69 -19.18 -3.24
C ALA A 1021 39.55 -18.28 -4.15
N GLN A 1022 39.52 -18.48 -5.47
CA GLN A 1022 40.30 -17.73 -6.46
C GLN A 1022 41.81 -17.77 -6.21
N ARG A 1023 42.30 -18.81 -5.51
CA ARG A 1023 43.71 -18.96 -5.10
C ARG A 1023 44.23 -17.80 -4.24
N GLN A 1024 43.32 -17.10 -3.55
CA GLN A 1024 43.65 -16.02 -2.62
C GLN A 1024 43.56 -16.53 -1.18
N ALA A 1025 44.65 -16.35 -0.41
CA ALA A 1025 44.74 -16.81 0.98
C ALA A 1025 43.59 -16.24 1.84
N GLU A 1026 43.26 -14.96 1.74
CA GLU A 1026 42.18 -14.35 2.52
C GLU A 1026 40.79 -14.95 2.25
N GLN A 1027 40.45 -15.18 0.97
CA GLN A 1027 39.16 -15.77 0.59
C GLN A 1027 39.09 -17.24 1.00
N PHE A 1028 40.20 -17.96 0.89
CA PHE A 1028 40.31 -19.35 1.33
C PHE A 1028 40.10 -19.45 2.84
N ALA A 1029 40.73 -18.54 3.57
CA ALA A 1029 40.65 -18.45 5.01
C ALA A 1029 39.21 -18.08 5.47
N LYS A 1030 38.45 -17.27 4.72
CA LYS A 1030 37.04 -16.98 5.03
C LYS A 1030 36.10 -18.19 4.89
N ARG A 1031 36.45 -19.16 4.05
CA ARG A 1031 35.64 -20.37 3.77
C ARG A 1031 35.94 -21.54 4.71
N ILE A 1032 37.19 -21.65 5.18
CA ILE A 1032 37.62 -22.80 6.00
C ILE A 1032 37.67 -22.49 7.50
N ILE A 1033 37.31 -23.48 8.30
CA ILE A 1033 37.52 -23.51 9.75
C ILE A 1033 38.44 -24.69 10.07
N PRO A 1034 39.74 -24.45 10.36
CA PRO A 1034 40.67 -25.53 10.59
C PRO A 1034 40.63 -26.07 12.02
N VAL A 1035 40.69 -27.40 12.12
CA VAL A 1035 40.89 -28.16 13.36
C VAL A 1035 42.17 -28.97 13.16
N VAL A 1036 43.24 -28.63 13.88
CA VAL A 1036 44.58 -29.22 13.67
C VAL A 1036 44.91 -30.19 14.79
N LEU A 1037 45.08 -31.48 14.46
CA LEU A 1037 45.51 -32.52 15.39
C LEU A 1037 47.04 -32.46 15.60
N GLU A 1038 47.51 -32.93 16.76
CA GLU A 1038 48.94 -32.88 17.14
C GLU A 1038 49.85 -33.62 16.14
N ASP A 1039 49.34 -34.66 15.48
CA ASP A 1039 50.09 -35.47 14.52
C ASP A 1039 50.21 -34.82 13.11
N ALA A 1040 49.51 -33.71 12.84
CA ALA A 1040 49.42 -33.12 11.50
C ALA A 1040 50.79 -32.76 10.90
N GLY A 1041 51.73 -32.30 11.74
CA GLY A 1041 53.08 -31.89 11.32
C GLY A 1041 53.03 -30.78 10.28
N ILE A 1042 52.50 -29.61 10.67
CA ILE A 1042 52.41 -28.39 9.84
C ILE A 1042 52.82 -27.12 10.60
N ASN A 1043 53.29 -27.26 11.85
CA ASN A 1043 53.43 -26.14 12.79
C ASN A 1043 54.69 -25.32 12.51
N ASP A 1044 55.81 -25.98 12.19
CA ASP A 1044 57.04 -25.30 11.79
C ASP A 1044 57.26 -25.34 10.27
N LEU A 1045 58.25 -24.58 9.81
CA LEU A 1045 58.57 -24.47 8.39
C LEU A 1045 59.15 -25.79 7.85
N GLU A 1046 59.89 -26.53 8.68
CA GLU A 1046 60.55 -27.78 8.29
C GLU A 1046 59.51 -28.87 8.00
N ASP A 1047 58.50 -29.00 8.86
CA ASP A 1047 57.34 -29.86 8.69
C ASP A 1047 56.58 -29.56 7.39
N ARG A 1048 56.24 -28.28 7.14
CA ARG A 1048 55.52 -27.88 5.93
C ARG A 1048 56.32 -28.17 4.66
N LEU A 1049 57.62 -27.89 4.68
CA LEU A 1049 58.51 -28.20 3.56
C LEU A 1049 58.66 -29.71 3.34
N ALA A 1050 58.72 -30.51 4.41
CA ALA A 1050 58.72 -31.97 4.32
C ALA A 1050 57.44 -32.52 3.67
N ARG A 1051 56.28 -31.91 3.95
CA ARG A 1051 55.00 -32.26 3.27
C ARG A 1051 54.99 -31.87 1.80
N VAL A 1052 55.49 -30.69 1.45
CA VAL A 1052 55.63 -30.27 0.05
C VAL A 1052 56.56 -31.22 -0.71
N GLN A 1053 57.70 -31.58 -0.11
CA GLN A 1053 58.67 -32.51 -0.70
C GLN A 1053 58.07 -33.90 -0.88
N TYR A 1054 57.33 -34.42 0.10
CA TYR A 1054 56.61 -35.70 -0.03
C TYR A 1054 55.68 -35.73 -1.26
N TRP A 1055 54.90 -34.67 -1.48
CA TRP A 1055 53.99 -34.60 -2.63
C TRP A 1055 54.70 -34.39 -3.96
N GLN A 1056 55.81 -33.64 -3.99
CA GLN A 1056 56.66 -33.54 -5.17
C GLN A 1056 57.25 -34.90 -5.57
N ASP A 1057 57.77 -35.68 -4.61
CA ASP A 1057 58.31 -37.02 -4.85
C ASP A 1057 57.22 -38.02 -5.26
N LYS A 1058 56.01 -37.88 -4.73
CA LYS A 1058 54.85 -38.70 -5.10
C LYS A 1058 54.36 -38.37 -6.51
N LEU A 1059 54.27 -37.09 -6.86
CA LEU A 1059 53.90 -36.62 -8.20
C LEU A 1059 54.91 -37.09 -9.25
N ALA A 1060 56.22 -36.98 -8.98
CA ALA A 1060 57.27 -37.46 -9.89
C ALA A 1060 57.17 -38.97 -10.15
N ARG A 1061 56.80 -39.76 -9.14
CA ARG A 1061 56.53 -41.21 -9.30
C ARG A 1061 55.28 -41.48 -10.14
N LEU A 1062 54.21 -40.72 -9.92
CA LEU A 1062 52.96 -40.85 -10.69
C LEU A 1062 53.13 -40.43 -12.15
N GLU A 1063 53.81 -39.30 -12.43
CA GLU A 1063 54.10 -38.84 -13.79
C GLU A 1063 54.99 -39.83 -14.56
N ASN A 1064 56.01 -40.41 -13.90
CA ASN A 1064 56.84 -41.45 -14.50
C ASN A 1064 56.07 -42.74 -14.79
N SER A 1065 55.06 -43.06 -13.97
CA SER A 1065 54.21 -44.23 -14.17
C SER A 1065 53.22 -44.00 -15.32
N ALA A 1066 52.62 -42.80 -15.41
CA ALA A 1066 51.77 -42.40 -16.52
C ALA A 1066 52.53 -42.37 -17.86
N ARG A 1067 53.77 -41.85 -17.87
CA ARG A 1067 54.63 -41.86 -19.08
C ARG A 1067 54.96 -43.25 -19.60
N LYS A 1068 55.06 -44.27 -18.73
CA LYS A 1068 55.32 -45.66 -19.12
C LYS A 1068 54.11 -46.34 -19.77
N VAL A 1069 52.90 -45.90 -19.44
CA VAL A 1069 51.63 -46.44 -19.97
C VAL A 1069 51.24 -45.74 -21.29
N GLY A 1070 51.60 -44.47 -21.46
CA GLY A 1070 51.37 -43.70 -22.69
C GLY A 1070 50.05 -42.90 -22.67
N PRO A 1071 49.99 -41.69 -23.28
CA PRO A 1071 48.87 -40.75 -23.11
C PRO A 1071 47.53 -41.22 -23.68
N THR A 1072 47.53 -42.15 -24.66
CA THR A 1072 46.31 -42.73 -25.23
C THR A 1072 45.68 -43.80 -24.34
N ASP A 1073 46.49 -44.51 -23.54
CA ASP A 1073 46.04 -45.68 -22.76
C ASP A 1073 45.78 -45.35 -21.28
N CYS A 1074 46.21 -44.17 -20.79
CA CYS A 1074 45.95 -43.74 -19.41
C CYS A 1074 44.47 -43.40 -19.13
N GLY A 1075 43.64 -43.18 -20.15
CA GLY A 1075 42.26 -42.72 -19.99
C GLY A 1075 42.15 -41.25 -19.55
N GLN A 1076 41.05 -40.60 -19.92
CA GLN A 1076 40.84 -39.17 -19.64
C GLN A 1076 40.73 -38.87 -18.13
N SER A 1077 40.12 -39.77 -17.34
CA SER A 1077 39.95 -39.59 -15.90
C SER A 1077 41.29 -39.59 -15.13
N THR A 1078 42.19 -40.53 -15.44
CA THR A 1078 43.52 -40.61 -14.82
C THR A 1078 44.40 -39.42 -15.20
N THR A 1079 44.28 -38.96 -16.45
CA THR A 1079 45.02 -37.78 -16.94
C THR A 1079 44.54 -36.51 -16.23
N GLN A 1080 43.23 -36.37 -16.04
CA GLN A 1080 42.65 -35.26 -15.28
C GLN A 1080 43.07 -35.31 -13.80
N GLN A 1081 42.99 -36.47 -13.15
CA GLN A 1081 43.44 -36.63 -11.75
C GLN A 1081 44.91 -36.26 -11.55
N LEU A 1082 45.79 -36.64 -12.50
CA LEU A 1082 47.20 -36.25 -12.45
C LEU A 1082 47.39 -34.73 -12.61
N GLN A 1083 46.57 -34.09 -13.45
CA GLN A 1083 46.59 -32.64 -13.67
C GLN A 1083 46.08 -31.86 -12.45
N ASP A 1084 45.04 -32.35 -11.77
CA ASP A 1084 44.48 -31.72 -10.57
C ASP A 1084 45.49 -31.75 -9.41
N ILE A 1085 46.12 -32.92 -9.16
CA ILE A 1085 47.17 -33.07 -8.13
C ILE A 1085 48.38 -32.17 -8.45
N LYS A 1086 48.77 -32.08 -9.72
CA LYS A 1086 49.87 -31.23 -10.17
C LYS A 1086 49.59 -29.75 -9.92
N THR A 1087 48.38 -29.30 -10.23
CA THR A 1087 47.96 -27.90 -10.06
C THR A 1087 47.96 -27.51 -8.57
N PHE A 1088 47.45 -28.40 -7.71
CA PHE A 1088 47.38 -28.12 -6.28
C PHE A 1088 48.74 -28.18 -5.56
N THR A 1089 49.64 -29.10 -5.96
CA THR A 1089 50.98 -29.23 -5.34
C THR A 1089 51.80 -27.94 -5.40
N VAL A 1090 51.57 -27.09 -6.41
CA VAL A 1090 52.21 -25.77 -6.56
C VAL A 1090 51.78 -24.79 -5.45
N HIS A 1091 50.55 -24.90 -4.98
CA HIS A 1091 49.95 -23.98 -3.99
C HIS A 1091 49.90 -24.56 -2.58
N LEU A 1092 50.44 -25.77 -2.39
CA LEU A 1092 50.33 -26.51 -1.15
C LEU A 1092 50.99 -25.79 0.03
N ALA A 1093 52.14 -25.15 -0.18
CA ALA A 1093 52.85 -24.41 0.87
C ALA A 1093 52.00 -23.25 1.41
N ASP A 1094 51.34 -22.50 0.53
CA ASP A 1094 50.51 -21.34 0.89
C ASP A 1094 49.20 -21.75 1.58
N ALA A 1095 48.58 -22.84 1.11
CA ALA A 1095 47.40 -23.41 1.75
C ALA A 1095 47.71 -23.93 3.17
N LEU A 1096 48.83 -24.66 3.35
CA LEU A 1096 49.27 -25.14 4.66
C LEU A 1096 49.71 -24.01 5.60
N TYR A 1097 50.30 -22.94 5.05
CA TYR A 1097 50.62 -21.74 5.82
C TYR A 1097 49.34 -21.08 6.37
N THR A 1098 48.28 -20.98 5.57
CA THR A 1098 46.99 -20.40 5.98
C THR A 1098 46.36 -21.14 7.18
N PHE A 1099 46.63 -22.43 7.32
CA PHE A 1099 46.23 -23.22 8.49
C PHE A 1099 47.12 -22.98 9.71
N ALA A 1100 48.43 -22.84 9.51
CA ALA A 1100 49.41 -22.61 10.58
C ALA A 1100 49.33 -21.20 11.17
N ASP A 1101 48.94 -20.20 10.36
CA ASP A 1101 48.83 -18.78 10.71
C ASP A 1101 47.55 -18.42 11.50
N ARG A 1102 46.77 -19.42 11.94
CA ARG A 1102 45.50 -19.22 12.66
C ARG A 1102 45.53 -19.82 14.05
N VAL A 1103 44.99 -19.06 15.01
CA VAL A 1103 44.82 -19.50 16.40
C VAL A 1103 43.56 -20.36 16.50
N MET A 1104 43.74 -21.65 16.80
CA MET A 1104 42.67 -22.66 16.95
C MET A 1104 43.08 -23.69 18.02
N PRO A 1105 42.14 -24.47 18.59
CA PRO A 1105 42.45 -25.53 19.56
C PRO A 1105 43.41 -26.58 18.98
N ARG A 1106 44.40 -27.01 19.77
CA ARG A 1106 45.40 -28.05 19.41
C ARG A 1106 45.49 -29.08 20.54
N ALA A 1107 45.08 -30.32 20.29
CA ALA A 1107 45.16 -31.41 21.26
C ALA A 1107 45.16 -32.79 20.56
N ALA A 1108 45.67 -33.82 21.23
CA ALA A 1108 45.58 -35.22 20.78
C ALA A 1108 44.14 -35.76 20.70
N ALA A 1109 43.23 -35.21 21.52
CA ALA A 1109 41.77 -35.41 21.42
C ALA A 1109 41.06 -34.20 22.05
N LEU A 1110 40.14 -33.57 21.31
CA LEU A 1110 39.40 -32.39 21.77
C LEU A 1110 38.18 -32.79 22.61
N SER A 1111 38.03 -32.20 23.79
CA SER A 1111 36.85 -32.31 24.65
C SER A 1111 35.73 -31.35 24.22
N ALA A 1112 34.49 -31.59 24.66
CA ALA A 1112 33.34 -30.76 24.29
C ALA A 1112 33.53 -29.25 24.60
N ALA A 1113 34.25 -28.91 25.68
CA ALA A 1113 34.54 -27.53 26.06
C ALA A 1113 35.52 -26.81 25.11
N GLU A 1114 36.33 -27.57 24.36
CA GLU A 1114 37.31 -27.03 23.42
C GLU A 1114 36.72 -26.80 22.02
N PHE A 1115 35.51 -27.30 21.76
CA PHE A 1115 34.75 -27.04 20.53
C PHE A 1115 33.89 -25.77 20.59
N GLU A 1116 33.64 -25.19 21.76
CA GLU A 1116 32.82 -23.98 21.91
C GLU A 1116 33.27 -22.82 20.99
N PRO A 1117 34.57 -22.50 20.86
CA PRO A 1117 35.02 -21.44 19.96
C PRO A 1117 34.81 -21.80 18.47
N VAL A 1118 34.85 -23.09 18.13
CA VAL A 1118 34.58 -23.60 16.78
C VAL A 1118 33.09 -23.48 16.47
N VAL A 1119 32.22 -23.82 17.42
CA VAL A 1119 30.76 -23.69 17.32
C VAL A 1119 30.35 -22.22 17.16
N GLU A 1120 30.89 -21.32 17.98
CA GLU A 1120 30.61 -19.88 17.84
C GLU A 1120 31.08 -19.32 16.49
N LEU A 1121 32.25 -19.75 16.01
CA LEU A 1121 32.75 -19.31 14.71
C LEU A 1121 31.90 -19.84 13.54
N VAL A 1122 31.41 -21.09 13.64
CA VAL A 1122 30.45 -21.66 12.66
C VAL A 1122 29.15 -20.87 12.68
N LYS A 1123 28.58 -20.58 13.86
CA LYS A 1123 27.36 -19.77 13.99
C LYS A 1123 27.52 -18.41 13.34
N LYS A 1124 28.60 -17.68 13.69
CA LYS A 1124 28.94 -16.38 13.11
C LYS A 1124 29.08 -16.42 11.58
N ARG A 1125 29.63 -17.50 11.00
CA ARG A 1125 29.80 -17.62 9.53
C ARG A 1125 28.55 -18.08 8.81
N CYS A 1126 27.67 -18.82 9.48
CA CYS A 1126 26.39 -19.28 8.94
C CYS A 1126 25.25 -18.28 9.19
N GLY A 1127 25.51 -17.17 9.89
CA GLY A 1127 24.50 -16.16 10.23
C GLY A 1127 23.49 -16.64 11.27
N LEU A 1128 23.94 -17.52 12.19
CA LEU A 1128 23.16 -18.14 13.28
C LEU A 1128 23.48 -17.53 14.65
#